data_AF-A0A2N2STA8-F1
#
_entry.id   AF-A0A2N2STA8-F1
#
_cell.length_a   1.000
_cell.length_b   1.000
_cell.length_c   1.000
_cell.angle_alpha   90.00
_cell.angle_beta   90.00
_cell.angle_gamma   90.00
#
_symmetry.space_group_name_H-M   'P 1'
#
loop_
_entity.id
_entity.type
_entity.pdbx_description
1 polymer ?
#
loop_
_entity_poly.entity_id
_entity_poly.type
_entity_poly.pdbx_seq_one_letter_code
_entity_poly.pdbx_strand_id
1 'polypeptide(L)'
;MRLSKLKLAGFKTFVDPTTVLMPGNLVGVVGPNGCGKSNIIDAVRWVLGETRASALRGESMQDVIFNGSTTRKPVSRASVELVFDNNEGRAAGQWSRYAEISVKRVLDRSGDSSYYINNTHVRRKDVIDLFLGTGLGPRAYAIIEQGMISRIIEARPEEIRGFLEEAAGVTKYRERRRETEGRLSDAGDNLARLDDIRMELGERIGHLEGQAVIAERYHALSSAHVQKQQLLWLIKRNEARAEHQRLADELNRNTRQIETDSARLQELEAAIEAARDAHFAASETVHLAQSDLFAVSAEVTRLETELQHLAETRKRLEARVAQLALDQGHWSARREALSADHLRWEALADNAAMRAEQAEGRHAEIADRVPDADSARIAADTTVGSARRELAQTEQQLRVEEANRASATRALEALQQRRARLETERGAIQGPDGAMLAEREARVEALQDALEDQQHEVAGLQGRLPDAQAALKSALEHERAVQRRLTDLRARRDALVQLQAKLQSQGKLGDWLKRHGHAELPPLWRSLRVAAGWEAAVEAVLRERLAALTTDDSEADSVARGMLDELPPESLALGLGAAALPRPGLLVPEGAEPLIKHVELTDARLRPLVEDWLQGYFAVERLEDWLPQRALLEPGVHLVGARGQVLSRHALIHFVPDSRTHGVIERQREIDQLAGQQAVLEDDTRSAHDALLGAEAAASELQERINVLRRELQSAQAGLHA
;
A
#
# COMPACT_ATOMS: atom_id res chain seq x y z
N MET A 1 24.17 -70.24 69.05
CA MET A 1 25.31 -69.91 68.17
C MET A 1 26.58 -69.99 68.99
N ARG A 2 27.55 -70.80 68.57
CA ARG A 2 28.82 -71.03 69.27
C ARG A 2 29.99 -70.84 68.31
N LEU A 3 31.01 -70.08 68.68
CA LEU A 3 32.19 -69.91 67.84
C LEU A 3 32.99 -71.22 67.78
N SER A 4 33.14 -71.80 66.60
CA SER A 4 33.85 -73.07 66.37
C SER A 4 35.29 -72.84 65.89
N LYS A 5 35.49 -71.88 64.99
CA LYS A 5 36.80 -71.56 64.40
C LYS A 5 36.96 -70.06 64.18
N LEU A 6 38.18 -69.57 64.37
CA LEU A 6 38.60 -68.22 63.98
C LEU A 6 39.75 -68.36 62.98
N LYS A 7 39.59 -67.84 61.77
CA LYS A 7 40.64 -67.78 60.75
C LYS A 7 41.13 -66.36 60.59
N LEU A 8 42.45 -66.18 60.63
CA LEU A 8 43.14 -64.89 60.58
C LEU A 8 44.15 -64.95 59.43
N ALA A 9 44.23 -63.90 58.61
CA ALA A 9 45.30 -63.73 57.63
C ALA A 9 45.61 -62.25 57.44
N GLY A 10 46.89 -61.88 57.49
CA GLY A 10 47.34 -60.49 57.36
C GLY A 10 46.82 -59.53 58.44
N PHE A 11 46.31 -60.05 59.57
CA PHE A 11 45.70 -59.26 60.65
C PHE A 11 46.66 -59.04 61.80
N LYS A 12 47.09 -57.80 62.04
CA LYS A 12 48.06 -57.41 63.08
C LYS A 12 49.27 -58.36 63.11
N THR A 13 49.49 -59.07 64.22
CA THR A 13 50.61 -60.01 64.40
C THR A 13 50.47 -61.32 63.60
N PHE A 14 49.32 -61.60 63.00
CA PHE A 14 49.03 -62.83 62.26
C PHE A 14 49.19 -62.62 60.75
N VAL A 15 50.43 -62.76 60.26
CA VAL A 15 50.78 -62.58 58.84
C VAL A 15 50.27 -63.75 57.99
N ASP A 16 50.65 -64.98 58.37
CA ASP A 16 50.27 -66.19 57.64
C ASP A 16 48.85 -66.64 58.03
N PRO A 17 48.11 -67.30 57.10
CA PRO A 17 46.80 -67.88 57.40
C PRO A 17 46.86 -68.79 58.64
N THR A 18 46.25 -68.34 59.73
CA THR A 18 46.24 -69.00 61.03
C THR A 18 44.81 -69.35 61.40
N THR A 19 44.56 -70.62 61.73
CA THR A 19 43.24 -71.06 62.21
C THR A 19 43.32 -71.41 63.70
N VAL A 20 42.56 -70.70 64.51
CA VAL A 20 42.39 -70.96 65.95
C VAL A 20 41.11 -71.77 66.13
N LEU A 21 41.23 -72.98 66.67
CA LEU A 21 40.10 -73.87 66.96
C LEU A 21 39.56 -73.60 68.37
N MET A 22 38.24 -73.59 68.52
CA MET A 22 37.55 -73.35 69.81
C MET A 22 36.75 -74.61 70.23
N PRO A 23 37.41 -75.67 70.72
CA PRO A 23 36.77 -76.98 70.91
C PRO A 23 35.84 -77.05 72.14
N GLY A 24 35.98 -76.16 73.12
CA GLY A 24 35.24 -76.17 74.39
C GLY A 24 34.43 -74.90 74.67
N ASN A 25 33.66 -74.89 75.77
CA ASN A 25 32.99 -73.69 76.30
C ASN A 25 33.95 -72.76 77.03
N LEU A 26 35.05 -73.30 77.54
CA LEU A 26 36.16 -72.57 78.15
C LEU A 26 37.41 -72.83 77.34
N VAL A 27 38.01 -71.77 76.79
CA VAL A 27 39.26 -71.85 76.02
C VAL A 27 40.24 -70.86 76.61
N GLY A 28 41.39 -71.35 77.07
CA GLY A 28 42.47 -70.53 77.58
C GLY A 28 43.46 -70.17 76.47
N VAL A 29 43.68 -68.88 76.22
CA VAL A 29 44.71 -68.39 75.31
C VAL A 29 45.92 -67.94 76.13
N VAL A 30 46.99 -68.72 76.13
CA VAL A 30 48.22 -68.47 76.91
C VAL A 30 49.42 -68.21 76.01
N GLY A 31 50.42 -67.52 76.55
CA GLY A 31 51.63 -67.13 75.82
C GLY A 31 52.39 -66.00 76.53
N PRO A 32 53.63 -65.68 76.11
CA PRO A 32 54.39 -64.57 76.69
C PRO A 32 53.76 -63.19 76.41
N ASN A 33 54.21 -62.13 77.09
CA ASN A 33 53.78 -60.78 76.74
C ASN A 33 54.25 -60.42 75.33
N GLY A 34 53.38 -59.77 74.55
CA GLY A 34 53.69 -59.38 73.16
C GLY A 34 53.44 -60.44 72.08
N CYS A 35 53.03 -61.67 72.41
CA CYS A 35 52.77 -62.72 71.40
C CYS A 35 51.41 -62.59 70.65
N GLY A 36 50.70 -61.47 70.81
CA GLY A 36 49.45 -61.22 70.07
C GLY A 36 48.18 -61.80 70.69
N LYS A 37 48.19 -62.22 71.96
CA LYS A 37 46.99 -62.73 72.67
C LYS A 37 45.78 -61.79 72.59
N SER A 38 45.99 -60.50 72.86
CA SER A 38 44.90 -59.51 72.80
C SER A 38 44.39 -59.26 71.38
N ASN A 39 45.20 -59.51 70.35
CA ASN A 39 44.81 -59.31 68.96
C ASN A 39 43.73 -60.31 68.50
N ILE A 40 43.57 -61.45 69.19
CA ILE A 40 42.49 -62.40 68.94
C ILE A 40 41.13 -61.78 69.26
N ILE A 41 41.02 -61.06 70.37
CA ILE A 41 39.78 -60.34 70.75
C ILE A 41 39.52 -59.17 69.80
N ASP A 42 40.55 -58.44 69.41
CA ASP A 42 40.43 -57.36 68.43
C ASP A 42 39.92 -57.89 67.08
N ALA A 43 40.38 -59.06 66.64
CA ALA A 43 39.92 -59.70 65.41
C ALA A 43 38.43 -60.06 65.47
N VAL A 44 37.96 -60.60 66.60
CA VAL A 44 36.54 -60.92 66.80
C VAL A 44 35.69 -59.65 66.71
N ARG A 45 36.06 -58.59 67.42
CA ARG A 45 35.31 -57.31 67.42
C ARG A 45 35.31 -56.63 66.06
N TRP A 46 36.43 -56.72 65.36
CA TRP A 46 36.55 -56.16 64.04
C TRP A 46 35.59 -56.82 63.05
N VAL A 47 35.45 -58.16 63.07
CA VAL A 47 34.48 -58.85 62.22
C VAL A 47 33.03 -58.55 62.62
N LEU A 48 32.76 -58.40 63.92
CA LEU A 48 31.42 -58.06 64.43
C LEU A 48 30.99 -56.60 64.16
N GLY A 49 31.81 -55.82 63.45
CA GLY A 49 31.40 -54.52 62.90
C GLY A 49 31.86 -53.31 63.71
N GLU A 50 32.86 -53.43 64.59
CA GLU A 50 33.47 -52.27 65.23
C GLU A 50 34.16 -51.36 64.19
N THR A 51 33.92 -50.05 64.31
CA THR A 51 34.36 -49.02 63.36
C THR A 51 35.36 -48.04 63.97
N ARG A 52 35.48 -48.00 65.30
CA ARG A 52 36.44 -47.13 65.98
C ARG A 52 37.80 -47.81 66.04
N ALA A 53 38.79 -47.22 65.38
CA ALA A 53 40.17 -47.69 65.41
C ALA A 53 40.74 -47.78 66.83
N SER A 54 40.37 -46.80 67.69
CA SER A 54 40.78 -46.77 69.10
C SER A 54 40.28 -47.98 69.91
N ALA A 55 39.12 -48.53 69.58
CA ALA A 55 38.58 -49.74 70.22
C ALA A 55 39.31 -51.03 69.80
N LEU A 56 40.08 -50.95 68.70
CA LEU A 56 40.93 -52.02 68.19
C LEU A 56 42.41 -51.77 68.48
N ARG A 57 42.75 -50.86 69.42
CA ARG A 57 44.14 -50.53 69.78
C ARG A 57 44.99 -50.10 68.56
N GLY A 58 44.40 -49.32 67.66
CA GLY A 58 45.07 -48.67 66.53
C GLY A 58 44.66 -47.20 66.41
N GLU A 59 45.42 -46.42 65.64
CA GLU A 59 45.13 -45.00 65.37
C GLU A 59 44.22 -44.86 64.14
N SER A 60 44.41 -45.72 63.15
CA SER A 60 43.61 -45.84 61.93
C SER A 60 43.03 -47.24 61.76
N MET A 61 41.91 -47.36 61.04
CA MET A 61 41.34 -48.67 60.69
C MET A 61 42.27 -49.49 59.80
N GLN A 62 43.23 -48.85 59.11
CA GLN A 62 44.25 -49.51 58.30
C GLN A 62 45.31 -50.22 59.17
N ASP A 63 45.46 -49.85 60.45
CA ASP A 63 46.43 -50.43 61.38
C ASP A 63 46.10 -51.87 61.79
N VAL A 64 44.93 -52.38 61.38
CA VAL A 64 44.59 -53.80 61.50
C VAL A 64 45.35 -54.66 60.49
N ILE A 65 45.88 -54.07 59.42
CA ILE A 65 46.67 -54.74 58.39
C ILE A 65 48.12 -54.83 58.86
N PHE A 66 48.73 -56.01 58.74
CA PHE A 66 50.13 -56.19 59.11
C PHE A 66 51.05 -55.25 58.31
N ASN A 67 51.74 -54.35 59.02
CA ASN A 67 52.55 -53.29 58.41
C ASN A 67 54.04 -53.66 58.21
N GLY A 68 54.39 -54.94 58.35
CA GLY A 68 55.76 -55.44 58.18
C GLY A 68 56.52 -55.61 59.49
N SER A 69 57.58 -56.42 59.46
CA SER A 69 58.56 -56.58 60.54
C SER A 69 59.97 -56.57 59.94
N THR A 70 61.01 -56.59 60.79
CA THR A 70 62.42 -56.68 60.33
C THR A 70 62.70 -57.89 59.43
N THR A 71 61.90 -58.94 59.53
CA THR A 71 62.06 -60.20 58.77
C THR A 71 60.96 -60.45 57.74
N ARG A 72 59.88 -59.66 57.69
CA ARG A 72 58.71 -59.92 56.84
C ARG A 72 58.15 -58.66 56.20
N LYS A 73 57.79 -58.75 54.92
CA LYS A 73 57.19 -57.66 54.14
C LYS A 73 55.78 -57.32 54.61
N PRO A 74 55.34 -56.06 54.50
CA PRO A 74 53.95 -55.67 54.72
C PRO A 74 52.99 -56.38 53.76
N VAL A 75 51.76 -56.63 54.20
CA VAL A 75 50.69 -57.21 53.37
C VAL A 75 49.69 -56.14 52.96
N SER A 76 49.01 -56.35 51.82
CA SER A 76 48.05 -55.38 51.25
C SER A 76 46.62 -55.55 51.74
N ARG A 77 46.30 -56.66 52.41
CA ARG A 77 44.96 -56.95 52.92
C ARG A 77 45.01 -57.69 54.26
N ALA A 78 44.02 -57.45 55.09
CA ALA A 78 43.70 -58.27 56.25
C ALA A 78 42.36 -58.97 56.04
N SER A 79 42.26 -60.22 56.44
CA SER A 79 40.99 -60.94 56.48
C SER A 79 40.84 -61.73 57.77
N VAL A 80 39.66 -61.62 58.37
CA VAL A 80 39.29 -62.41 59.54
C VAL A 80 37.94 -63.06 59.26
N GLU A 81 37.85 -64.36 59.52
CA GLU A 81 36.63 -65.15 59.39
C GLU A 81 36.31 -65.84 60.71
N LEU A 82 35.11 -65.57 61.24
CA LEU A 82 34.52 -66.25 62.38
C LEU A 82 33.57 -67.32 61.88
N VAL A 83 33.75 -68.55 62.31
CA VAL A 83 32.87 -69.67 61.96
C VAL A 83 32.09 -70.06 63.21
N PHE A 84 30.76 -70.04 63.10
CA PHE A 84 29.85 -70.37 64.18
C PHE A 84 29.09 -71.65 63.89
N ASP A 85 29.02 -72.53 64.88
CA ASP A 85 28.06 -73.62 64.95
C ASP A 85 26.68 -73.04 65.35
N ASN A 86 25.68 -73.30 64.52
CA ASN A 86 24.30 -72.88 64.67
C ASN A 86 23.32 -74.07 64.74
N ASN A 87 23.76 -75.24 65.23
CA ASN A 87 22.90 -76.41 65.42
C ASN A 87 21.64 -76.15 66.28
N GLU A 88 21.69 -75.18 67.20
CA GLU A 88 20.55 -74.76 68.02
C GLU A 88 19.59 -73.78 67.30
N GLY A 89 19.85 -73.40 66.04
CA GLY A 89 18.96 -72.55 65.24
C GLY A 89 18.77 -71.11 65.75
N ARG A 90 19.67 -70.61 66.60
CA ARG A 90 19.54 -69.29 67.26
C ARG A 90 19.93 -68.09 66.38
N ALA A 91 20.42 -68.32 65.16
CA ALA A 91 20.74 -67.23 64.22
C ALA A 91 19.48 -66.53 63.68
N ALA A 92 19.55 -65.22 63.51
CA ALA A 92 18.42 -64.43 63.03
C ALA A 92 18.22 -64.54 61.50
N GLY A 93 16.95 -64.55 61.07
CA GLY A 93 16.55 -64.39 59.66
C GLY A 93 16.88 -65.57 58.74
N GLN A 94 17.21 -65.26 57.49
CA GLN A 94 17.49 -66.23 56.42
C GLN A 94 18.67 -67.17 56.72
N TRP A 95 19.53 -66.79 57.67
CA TRP A 95 20.73 -67.53 58.05
C TRP A 95 20.47 -68.64 59.08
N SER A 96 19.29 -68.66 59.70
CA SER A 96 18.85 -69.70 60.66
C SER A 96 18.87 -71.13 60.10
N ARG A 97 18.72 -71.27 58.77
CA ARG A 97 18.66 -72.56 58.07
C ARG A 97 20.01 -73.26 57.93
N TYR A 98 21.11 -72.54 58.16
CA TYR A 98 22.45 -73.10 58.02
C TYR A 98 22.94 -73.60 59.38
N ALA A 99 23.44 -74.84 59.40
CA ALA A 99 24.06 -75.45 60.58
C ALA A 99 25.39 -74.81 60.95
N GLU A 100 26.11 -74.26 59.96
CA GLU A 100 27.34 -73.49 60.15
C GLU A 100 27.21 -72.13 59.46
N ILE A 101 27.63 -71.06 60.16
CA ILE A 101 27.60 -69.69 59.66
C ILE A 101 29.01 -69.12 59.73
N SER A 102 29.60 -68.78 58.59
CA SER A 102 30.86 -68.06 58.52
C SER A 102 30.61 -66.57 58.30
N VAL A 103 31.24 -65.71 59.10
CA VAL A 103 31.21 -64.27 58.97
C VAL A 103 32.63 -63.80 58.75
N LYS A 104 32.88 -63.17 57.60
CA LYS A 104 34.21 -62.75 57.19
C LYS A 104 34.24 -61.27 56.88
N ARG A 105 35.24 -60.56 57.40
CA ARG A 105 35.55 -59.18 57.06
C ARG A 105 36.91 -59.13 56.35
N VAL A 106 36.98 -58.35 55.28
CA VAL A 106 38.21 -58.10 54.52
C VAL A 106 38.41 -56.60 54.43
N LEU A 107 39.63 -56.13 54.69
CA LEU A 107 40.02 -54.74 54.51
C LEU A 107 41.30 -54.70 53.71
N ASP A 108 41.33 -53.83 52.72
CA ASP A 108 42.50 -53.53 51.92
C ASP A 108 43.16 -52.20 52.35
N ARG A 109 44.34 -51.92 51.80
CA ARG A 109 45.03 -50.64 52.04
C ARG A 109 44.36 -49.44 51.37
N SER A 110 43.46 -49.65 50.41
CA SER A 110 42.64 -48.58 49.81
C SER A 110 41.60 -48.03 50.79
N GLY A 111 41.27 -48.80 51.83
CA GLY A 111 40.26 -48.43 52.83
C GLY A 111 38.90 -49.08 52.60
N ASP A 112 38.76 -49.94 51.58
CA ASP A 112 37.54 -50.67 51.29
C ASP A 112 37.40 -51.86 52.25
N SER A 113 36.35 -51.80 53.07
CA SER A 113 35.99 -52.82 54.06
C SER A 113 34.80 -53.63 53.57
N SER A 114 35.04 -54.82 53.04
CA SER A 114 34.00 -55.74 52.57
C SER A 114 33.59 -56.75 53.66
N TYR A 115 32.30 -57.07 53.73
CA TYR A 115 31.73 -58.07 54.63
C TYR A 115 31.14 -59.23 53.84
N TYR A 116 31.28 -60.43 54.39
CA TYR A 116 30.77 -61.66 53.79
C TYR A 116 30.10 -62.52 54.87
N ILE A 117 28.96 -63.13 54.55
CA ILE A 117 28.35 -64.20 55.33
C ILE A 117 28.27 -65.43 54.43
N ASN A 118 28.84 -66.57 54.84
CA ASN A 118 28.94 -67.80 54.04
C ASN A 118 29.45 -67.51 52.61
N ASN A 119 30.55 -66.76 52.49
CA ASN A 119 31.14 -66.26 51.24
C ASN A 119 30.24 -65.38 50.34
N THR A 120 29.03 -65.02 50.77
CA THR A 120 28.17 -64.08 50.04
C THR A 120 28.47 -62.65 50.51
N HIS A 121 28.71 -61.73 49.59
CA HIS A 121 28.96 -60.33 49.92
C HIS A 121 27.70 -59.70 50.52
N VAL A 122 27.83 -59.09 51.71
CA VAL A 122 26.72 -58.49 52.45
C VAL A 122 27.09 -57.09 52.93
N ARG A 123 26.09 -56.30 53.30
CA ARG A 123 26.32 -54.98 53.91
C ARG A 123 26.73 -55.16 55.37
N ARG A 124 27.45 -54.18 55.91
CA ARG A 124 27.75 -54.13 57.36
C ARG A 124 26.48 -54.23 58.21
N LYS A 125 25.38 -53.59 57.77
CA LYS A 125 24.09 -53.64 58.47
C LYS A 125 23.59 -55.07 58.60
N ASP A 126 23.73 -55.89 57.55
CA ASP A 126 23.28 -57.29 57.56
C ASP A 126 24.08 -58.16 58.56
N VAL A 127 25.38 -57.86 58.74
CA VAL A 127 26.21 -58.52 59.77
C VAL A 127 25.81 -58.09 61.18
N ILE A 128 25.55 -56.80 61.38
CA ILE A 128 25.07 -56.28 62.68
C ILE A 128 23.70 -56.89 63.01
N ASP A 129 22.79 -56.94 62.04
CA ASP A 129 21.44 -57.49 62.19
C ASP A 129 21.45 -59.00 62.50
N LEU A 130 22.44 -59.75 62.02
CA LEU A 130 22.62 -61.17 62.34
C LEU A 130 22.91 -61.39 63.84
N PHE A 131 23.67 -60.49 64.46
CA PHE A 131 24.04 -60.57 65.88
C PHE A 131 23.19 -59.70 66.81
N LEU A 132 22.26 -58.92 66.27
CA LEU A 132 21.39 -58.03 67.03
C LEU A 132 20.45 -58.85 67.95
N GLY A 133 20.51 -58.59 69.27
CA GLY A 133 19.77 -59.37 70.27
C GLY A 133 20.44 -60.70 70.68
N THR A 134 21.63 -61.01 70.17
CA THR A 134 22.45 -62.16 70.61
C THR A 134 23.49 -61.78 71.68
N GLY A 135 23.58 -60.49 72.02
CA GLY A 135 24.59 -59.93 72.92
C GLY A 135 25.97 -59.73 72.29
N LEU A 136 26.16 -60.10 71.02
CA LEU A 136 27.41 -60.03 70.26
C LEU A 136 27.40 -58.93 69.18
N GLY A 137 27.11 -57.68 69.55
CA GLY A 137 27.18 -56.51 68.65
C GLY A 137 28.38 -55.57 68.88
N PRO A 138 28.47 -54.43 68.16
CA PRO A 138 29.48 -53.39 68.42
C PRO A 138 29.40 -52.79 69.83
N ARG A 139 28.24 -52.90 70.49
CA ARG A 139 28.00 -52.55 71.91
C ARG A 139 27.84 -53.80 72.79
N ALA A 140 28.44 -54.92 72.38
CA ALA A 140 28.34 -56.21 73.08
C ALA A 140 28.79 -56.10 74.54
N TYR A 141 27.90 -56.49 75.46
CA TYR A 141 28.27 -56.78 76.84
C TYR A 141 29.05 -58.10 76.96
N ALA A 142 28.98 -58.97 75.94
CA ALA A 142 29.61 -60.28 75.93
C ALA A 142 31.15 -60.26 75.74
N ILE A 143 31.74 -59.13 75.34
CA ILE A 143 33.19 -59.00 75.12
C ILE A 143 33.79 -58.01 76.12
N ILE A 144 34.36 -58.53 77.20
CA ILE A 144 35.00 -57.73 78.25
C ILE A 144 36.46 -57.48 77.89
N GLU A 145 36.80 -56.22 77.64
CA GLU A 145 38.17 -55.77 77.38
C GLU A 145 38.82 -55.17 78.63
N GLN A 146 40.14 -55.02 78.58
CA GLN A 146 40.91 -54.38 79.63
C GLN A 146 40.41 -52.94 79.84
N GLY A 147 39.97 -52.61 81.06
CA GLY A 147 39.40 -51.30 81.42
C GLY A 147 37.89 -51.16 81.16
N MET A 148 37.21 -52.13 80.53
CA MET A 148 35.76 -52.07 80.31
C MET A 148 34.96 -52.10 81.62
N ILE A 149 35.44 -52.87 82.60
CA ILE A 149 34.77 -53.00 83.90
C ILE A 149 34.73 -51.64 84.61
N SER A 150 35.85 -50.91 84.63
CA SER A 150 35.90 -49.55 85.16
C SER A 150 34.98 -48.58 84.40
N ARG A 151 34.96 -48.66 83.06
CA ARG A 151 34.07 -47.83 82.22
C ARG A 151 32.60 -48.07 82.48
N ILE A 152 32.18 -49.31 82.72
CA ILE A 152 30.78 -49.63 83.04
C ILE A 152 30.39 -49.07 84.41
N ILE A 153 31.31 -49.12 85.39
CA ILE A 153 31.09 -48.59 86.74
C ILE A 153 31.01 -47.05 86.73
N GLU A 154 31.78 -46.39 85.86
CA GLU A 154 31.84 -44.92 85.73
C GLU A 154 30.85 -44.33 84.69
N ALA A 155 30.08 -45.17 83.98
CA ALA A 155 29.22 -44.75 82.88
C ALA A 155 28.00 -43.92 83.34
N ARG A 156 27.55 -43.00 82.47
CA ARG A 156 26.33 -42.21 82.72
C ARG A 156 25.06 -43.08 82.58
N PRO A 157 23.95 -42.72 83.25
CA PRO A 157 22.69 -43.48 83.19
C PRO A 157 22.18 -43.74 81.76
N GLU A 158 22.36 -42.79 80.84
CA GLU A 158 21.95 -42.93 79.43
C GLU A 158 22.80 -43.98 78.68
N GLU A 159 24.08 -44.08 79.03
CA GLU A 159 25.01 -45.05 78.47
C GLU A 159 24.72 -46.46 79.03
N ILE A 160 24.42 -46.55 80.34
CA ILE A 160 23.99 -47.79 81.01
C ILE A 160 22.66 -48.28 80.44
N ARG A 161 21.71 -47.39 80.16
CA ARG A 161 20.42 -47.73 79.54
C ARG A 161 20.61 -48.45 78.21
N GLY A 162 21.58 -48.05 77.39
CA GLY A 162 21.89 -48.74 76.15
C GLY A 162 22.31 -50.20 76.36
N PHE A 163 23.10 -50.48 77.40
CA PHE A 163 23.49 -51.85 77.77
C PHE A 163 22.31 -52.66 78.32
N LEU A 164 21.44 -52.05 79.12
CA LEU A 164 20.24 -52.69 79.65
C LEU A 164 19.21 -53.02 78.55
N GLU A 165 19.01 -52.11 77.59
CA GLU A 165 18.12 -52.31 76.45
C GLU A 165 18.60 -53.45 75.54
N GLU A 166 19.91 -53.57 75.33
CA GLU A 166 20.50 -54.68 74.58
C GLU A 166 20.39 -56.01 75.34
N ALA A 167 20.60 -55.99 76.65
CA ALA A 167 20.41 -57.18 77.50
C ALA A 167 18.94 -57.65 77.55
N ALA A 168 18.00 -56.70 77.50
CA ALA A 168 16.57 -56.98 77.43
C ALA A 168 16.08 -57.37 76.02
N GLY A 169 16.92 -57.27 74.99
CA GLY A 169 16.59 -57.62 73.60
C GLY A 169 15.56 -56.70 72.92
N VAL A 170 15.31 -55.50 73.48
CA VAL A 170 14.29 -54.56 72.95
C VAL A 170 14.81 -53.69 71.79
N THR A 171 16.12 -53.63 71.58
CA THR A 171 16.80 -52.86 70.52
C THR A 171 16.23 -53.15 69.13
N LYS A 172 15.91 -54.41 68.84
CA LYS A 172 15.35 -54.86 67.55
C LYS A 172 14.03 -54.18 67.20
N TYR A 173 13.13 -54.08 68.19
CA TYR A 173 11.80 -53.52 68.00
C TYR A 173 11.86 -52.00 67.86
N ARG A 174 12.74 -51.35 68.62
CA ARG A 174 12.97 -49.91 68.54
C ARG A 174 13.51 -49.49 67.18
N GLU A 175 14.51 -50.20 66.65
CA GLU A 175 15.10 -49.87 65.34
C GLU A 175 14.09 -50.11 64.21
N ARG A 176 13.32 -51.21 64.28
CA ARG A 176 12.27 -51.51 63.30
C ARG A 176 11.14 -50.48 63.30
N ARG A 177 10.75 -49.98 64.47
CA ARG A 177 9.75 -48.90 64.59
C ARG A 177 10.24 -47.63 63.92
N ARG A 178 11.47 -47.19 64.21
CA ARG A 178 12.08 -46.00 63.60
C ARG A 178 12.17 -46.09 62.09
N GLU A 179 12.55 -47.26 61.56
CA GLU A 179 12.58 -47.50 60.10
C GLU A 179 11.19 -47.43 59.47
N THR A 180 10.17 -47.97 60.14
CA THR A 180 8.79 -47.94 59.64
C THR A 180 8.21 -46.53 59.68
N GLU A 181 8.48 -45.77 60.73
CA GLU A 181 8.09 -44.34 60.84
C GLU A 181 8.73 -43.51 59.71
N GLY A 182 10.02 -43.74 59.41
CA GLY A 182 10.69 -43.10 58.27
C GLY A 182 10.03 -43.41 56.93
N ARG A 183 9.78 -44.70 56.65
CA ARG A 183 9.12 -45.11 55.39
C ARG A 183 7.69 -44.53 55.25
N LEU A 184 6.97 -44.38 56.36
CA LEU A 184 5.64 -43.78 56.36
C LEU A 184 5.70 -42.28 56.05
N SER A 185 6.68 -41.58 56.62
CA SER A 185 6.95 -40.18 56.29
C SER A 185 7.26 -40.01 54.80
N ASP A 186 8.18 -40.81 54.27
CA ASP A 186 8.55 -40.77 52.85
C ASP A 186 7.34 -41.05 51.94
N ALA A 187 6.45 -41.96 52.33
CA ALA A 187 5.22 -42.25 51.60
C ALA A 187 4.23 -41.07 51.63
N GLY A 188 4.13 -40.37 52.77
CA GLY A 188 3.33 -39.16 52.91
C GLY A 188 3.83 -38.03 52.00
N ASP A 189 5.14 -37.79 51.98
CA ASP A 189 5.75 -36.76 51.13
C ASP A 189 5.56 -37.08 49.63
N ASN A 190 5.65 -38.37 49.25
CA ASN A 190 5.36 -38.80 47.89
C ASN A 190 3.90 -38.60 47.48
N LEU A 191 2.96 -38.83 48.40
CA LEU A 191 1.53 -38.58 48.14
C LEU A 191 1.25 -37.08 47.98
N ALA A 192 1.82 -36.23 48.83
CA ALA A 192 1.70 -34.78 48.70
C ALA A 192 2.20 -34.31 47.32
N ARG A 193 3.36 -34.81 46.89
CA ARG A 193 3.89 -34.51 45.55
C ARG A 193 2.98 -34.99 44.41
N LEU A 194 2.33 -36.16 44.56
CA LEU A 194 1.38 -36.64 43.55
C LEU A 194 0.13 -35.77 43.49
N ASP A 195 -0.36 -35.28 44.63
CA ASP A 195 -1.48 -34.35 44.68
C ASP A 195 -1.15 -33.01 44.03
N ASP A 196 0.06 -32.47 44.26
CA ASP A 196 0.56 -31.26 43.59
C ASP A 196 0.57 -31.45 42.06
N ILE A 197 1.13 -32.56 41.57
CA ILE A 197 1.15 -32.88 40.13
C ILE A 197 -0.27 -33.03 39.60
N ARG A 198 -1.18 -33.66 40.35
CA ARG A 198 -2.58 -33.82 39.94
C ARG A 198 -3.26 -32.47 39.79
N MET A 199 -3.05 -31.54 40.73
CA MET A 199 -3.61 -30.19 40.66
C MET A 199 -3.06 -29.42 39.46
N GLU A 200 -1.74 -29.45 39.25
CA GLU A 200 -1.11 -28.79 38.11
C GLU A 200 -1.63 -29.33 36.77
N LEU A 201 -1.77 -30.66 36.65
CA LEU A 201 -2.34 -31.28 35.45
C LEU A 201 -3.81 -30.91 35.27
N GLY A 202 -4.58 -30.79 36.35
CA GLY A 202 -5.98 -30.33 36.31
C GLY A 202 -6.12 -28.93 35.72
N GLU A 203 -5.28 -27.98 36.17
CA GLU A 203 -5.26 -26.61 35.61
C GLU A 203 -4.88 -26.61 34.13
N ARG A 204 -3.88 -27.41 33.74
CA ARG A 204 -3.47 -27.56 32.33
C ARG A 204 -4.60 -28.13 31.46
N ILE A 205 -5.33 -29.13 31.96
CA ILE A 205 -6.48 -29.70 31.25
C ILE A 205 -7.56 -28.64 31.04
N GLY A 206 -7.92 -27.86 32.07
CA GLY A 206 -8.92 -26.79 31.93
C GLY A 206 -8.51 -25.74 30.90
N HIS A 207 -7.21 -25.39 30.82
CA HIS A 207 -6.72 -24.49 29.77
C HIS A 207 -6.83 -25.11 28.38
N LEU A 208 -6.47 -26.39 28.21
CA LEU A 208 -6.55 -27.11 26.95
C LEU A 208 -8.00 -27.30 26.48
N GLU A 209 -8.95 -27.54 27.39
CA GLU A 209 -10.38 -27.57 27.07
C GLU A 209 -10.88 -26.23 26.54
N GLY A 210 -10.48 -25.12 27.18
CA GLY A 210 -10.77 -23.78 26.69
C GLY A 210 -10.21 -23.53 25.28
N GLN A 211 -8.98 -23.96 25.03
CA GLN A 211 -8.36 -23.89 23.70
C GLN A 211 -9.09 -24.75 22.66
N ALA A 212 -9.52 -25.95 23.03
CA ALA A 212 -10.26 -26.87 22.15
C ALA A 212 -11.60 -26.25 21.71
N VAL A 213 -12.36 -25.65 22.63
CA VAL A 213 -13.62 -24.96 22.30
C VAL A 213 -13.39 -23.80 21.32
N ILE A 214 -12.33 -23.03 21.51
CA ILE A 214 -11.97 -21.93 20.60
C ILE A 214 -11.59 -22.49 19.22
N ALA A 215 -10.81 -23.57 19.18
CA ALA A 215 -10.38 -24.21 17.94
C ALA A 215 -11.57 -24.80 17.17
N GLU A 216 -12.50 -25.48 17.84
CA GLU A 216 -13.74 -25.98 17.23
C GLU A 216 -14.58 -24.84 16.63
N ARG A 217 -14.76 -23.75 17.39
CA ARG A 217 -15.47 -22.57 16.90
C ARG A 217 -14.78 -21.94 15.70
N TYR A 218 -13.46 -21.88 15.71
CA TYR A 218 -12.66 -21.41 14.57
C TYR A 218 -12.86 -22.29 13.34
N HIS A 219 -12.78 -23.62 13.49
CA HIS A 219 -12.97 -24.56 12.37
C HIS A 219 -14.39 -24.46 11.79
N ALA A 220 -15.41 -24.32 12.63
CA ALA A 220 -16.79 -24.12 12.19
C ALA A 220 -16.96 -22.80 11.41
N LEU A 221 -16.43 -21.69 11.94
CA LEU A 221 -16.48 -20.39 11.29
C LEU A 221 -15.68 -20.35 9.98
N SER A 222 -14.50 -20.98 9.96
CA SER A 222 -13.65 -21.08 8.78
C SER A 222 -14.34 -21.87 7.67
N SER A 223 -14.95 -23.01 8.01
CA SER A 223 -15.72 -23.82 7.07
C SER A 223 -16.91 -23.04 6.50
N ALA A 224 -17.65 -22.33 7.36
CA ALA A 224 -18.77 -21.48 6.93
C ALA A 224 -18.30 -20.30 6.06
N HIS A 225 -17.14 -19.71 6.35
CA HIS A 225 -16.55 -18.65 5.55
C HIS A 225 -16.19 -19.16 4.15
N VAL A 226 -15.48 -20.28 4.05
CA VAL A 226 -15.12 -20.91 2.77
C VAL A 226 -16.37 -21.23 1.96
N GLN A 227 -17.39 -21.82 2.57
CA GLN A 227 -18.64 -22.14 1.88
C GLN A 227 -19.35 -20.88 1.36
N LYS A 228 -19.48 -19.82 2.18
CA LYS A 228 -20.09 -18.56 1.76
C LYS A 228 -19.28 -17.87 0.65
N GLN A 229 -17.96 -17.93 0.73
CA GLN A 229 -17.08 -17.38 -0.29
C GLN A 229 -17.25 -18.13 -1.63
N GLN A 230 -17.32 -19.47 -1.60
CA GLN A 230 -17.63 -20.27 -2.79
C GLN A 230 -19.00 -19.94 -3.39
N LEU A 231 -20.04 -19.76 -2.56
CA LEU A 231 -21.36 -19.32 -3.00
C LEU A 231 -21.32 -17.93 -3.64
N LEU A 232 -20.61 -16.97 -3.04
CA LEU A 232 -20.44 -15.64 -3.60
C LEU A 232 -19.76 -15.69 -4.98
N TRP A 233 -18.70 -16.49 -5.12
CA TRP A 233 -18.03 -16.69 -6.40
C TRP A 233 -18.92 -17.34 -7.44
N LEU A 234 -19.76 -18.30 -7.03
CA LEU A 234 -20.74 -18.91 -7.92
C LEU A 234 -21.77 -17.89 -8.43
N ILE A 235 -22.28 -17.03 -7.54
CA ILE A 235 -23.21 -15.95 -7.90
C ILE A 235 -22.52 -14.98 -8.88
N LYS A 236 -21.34 -14.47 -8.54
CA LYS A 236 -20.58 -13.56 -9.42
C LYS A 236 -20.29 -14.17 -10.79
N ARG A 237 -19.94 -15.47 -10.85
CA ARG A 237 -19.73 -16.18 -12.10
C ARG A 237 -21.02 -16.24 -12.93
N ASN A 238 -22.15 -16.53 -12.29
CA ASN A 238 -23.43 -16.63 -12.98
C ASN A 238 -23.90 -15.25 -13.47
N GLU A 239 -23.74 -14.18 -12.68
CA GLU A 239 -24.01 -12.80 -13.07
C GLU A 239 -23.13 -12.38 -14.26
N ALA A 240 -21.82 -12.61 -14.18
CA ALA A 240 -20.90 -12.31 -15.27
C ALA A 240 -21.25 -13.08 -16.55
N ARG A 241 -21.68 -14.34 -16.42
CA ARG A 241 -22.14 -15.15 -17.57
C ARG A 241 -23.44 -14.62 -18.16
N ALA A 242 -24.39 -14.22 -17.33
CA ALA A 242 -25.65 -13.64 -17.79
C ALA A 242 -25.42 -12.31 -18.51
N GLU A 243 -24.56 -11.45 -17.96
CA GLU A 243 -24.19 -10.18 -18.56
C GLU A 243 -23.43 -10.37 -19.88
N HIS A 244 -22.48 -11.31 -19.92
CA HIS A 244 -21.81 -11.68 -21.17
C HIS A 244 -22.81 -12.15 -22.24
N GLN A 245 -23.78 -12.98 -21.88
CA GLN A 245 -24.81 -13.43 -22.82
C GLN A 245 -25.67 -12.25 -23.32
N ARG A 246 -26.08 -11.35 -22.41
CA ARG A 246 -26.86 -10.16 -22.75
C ARG A 246 -26.12 -9.28 -23.75
N LEU A 247 -24.84 -9.00 -23.48
CA LEU A 247 -23.99 -8.18 -24.36
C LEU A 247 -23.71 -8.88 -25.69
N ALA A 248 -23.52 -10.20 -25.70
CA ALA A 248 -23.37 -10.96 -26.94
C ALA A 248 -24.63 -10.90 -27.82
N ASP A 249 -25.82 -11.01 -27.20
CA ASP A 249 -27.09 -10.89 -27.92
C ASP A 249 -27.31 -9.47 -28.44
N GLU A 250 -26.95 -8.43 -27.67
CA GLU A 250 -27.01 -7.03 -28.09
C GLU A 250 -26.04 -6.74 -29.25
N LEU A 251 -24.81 -7.24 -29.16
CA LEU A 251 -23.83 -7.15 -30.24
C LEU A 251 -24.37 -7.79 -31.52
N ASN A 252 -24.88 -9.03 -31.43
CA ASN A 252 -25.46 -9.73 -32.58
C ASN A 252 -26.63 -8.97 -33.21
N ARG A 253 -27.48 -8.32 -32.41
CA ARG A 253 -28.58 -7.47 -32.92
C ARG A 253 -28.03 -6.26 -33.67
N ASN A 254 -27.07 -5.55 -33.08
CA ASN A 254 -26.47 -4.36 -33.69
C ASN A 254 -25.71 -4.71 -34.97
N THR A 255 -25.00 -5.84 -35.00
CA THR A 255 -24.34 -6.33 -36.22
C THR A 255 -25.35 -6.58 -37.34
N ARG A 256 -26.47 -7.27 -37.05
CA ARG A 256 -27.54 -7.48 -38.04
C ARG A 256 -28.18 -6.18 -38.50
N GLN A 257 -28.33 -5.20 -37.60
CA GLN A 257 -28.85 -3.88 -37.95
C GLN A 257 -27.91 -3.17 -38.92
N ILE A 258 -26.60 -3.18 -38.65
CA ILE A 258 -25.58 -2.61 -39.54
C ILE A 258 -25.59 -3.31 -40.90
N GLU A 259 -25.67 -4.64 -40.95
CA GLU A 259 -25.77 -5.39 -42.21
C GLU A 259 -27.03 -4.99 -43.01
N THR A 260 -28.16 -4.84 -42.34
CA THR A 260 -29.43 -4.42 -42.94
C THR A 260 -29.35 -2.99 -43.48
N ASP A 261 -28.82 -2.06 -42.69
CA ASP A 261 -28.67 -0.66 -43.08
C ASP A 261 -27.64 -0.49 -44.20
N SER A 262 -26.56 -1.28 -44.19
CA SER A 262 -25.58 -1.31 -45.28
C SER A 262 -26.17 -1.83 -46.58
N ALA A 263 -26.99 -2.88 -46.55
CA ALA A 263 -27.69 -3.37 -47.72
C ALA A 263 -28.67 -2.32 -48.26
N ARG A 264 -29.40 -1.64 -47.37
CA ARG A 264 -30.31 -0.55 -47.74
C ARG A 264 -29.56 0.65 -48.35
N LEU A 265 -28.38 0.99 -47.82
CA LEU A 265 -27.55 2.05 -48.38
C LEU A 265 -27.13 1.70 -49.81
N GLN A 266 -26.66 0.47 -50.06
CA GLN A 266 -26.29 0.01 -51.40
C GLN A 266 -27.49 0.05 -52.38
N GLU A 267 -28.68 -0.34 -51.92
CA GLU A 267 -29.91 -0.23 -52.72
C GLU A 267 -30.22 1.23 -53.09
N LEU A 268 -30.12 2.15 -52.13
CA LEU A 268 -30.34 3.57 -52.35
C LEU A 268 -29.29 4.19 -53.28
N GLU A 269 -28.02 3.82 -53.13
CA GLU A 269 -26.94 4.25 -54.02
C GLU A 269 -27.20 3.78 -55.46
N ALA A 270 -27.60 2.51 -55.65
CA ALA A 270 -27.97 1.99 -56.96
C ALA A 270 -29.19 2.72 -57.54
N ALA A 271 -30.19 3.05 -56.73
CA ALA A 271 -31.36 3.80 -57.16
C ALA A 271 -31.02 5.24 -57.57
N ILE A 272 -30.11 5.90 -56.84
CA ILE A 272 -29.61 7.24 -57.19
C ILE A 272 -28.88 7.21 -58.52
N GLU A 273 -28.02 6.21 -58.73
CA GLU A 273 -27.26 6.10 -59.98
C GLU A 273 -28.18 5.82 -61.17
N ALA A 274 -29.15 4.91 -61.01
CA ALA A 274 -30.17 4.68 -62.03
C ALA A 274 -31.00 5.95 -62.34
N ALA A 275 -31.33 6.76 -61.32
CA ALA A 275 -32.03 8.02 -61.51
C ALA A 275 -31.16 9.06 -62.24
N ARG A 276 -29.84 9.09 -61.99
CA ARG A 276 -28.89 9.94 -62.73
C ARG A 276 -28.78 9.52 -64.18
N ASP A 277 -28.65 8.23 -64.47
CA ASP A 277 -28.62 7.71 -65.83
C ASP A 277 -29.90 8.07 -66.59
N ALA A 278 -31.07 7.89 -65.95
CA ALA A 278 -32.35 8.29 -66.52
C ALA A 278 -32.43 9.79 -66.78
N HIS A 279 -31.90 10.62 -65.87
CA HIS A 279 -31.84 12.07 -66.05
C HIS A 279 -30.92 12.46 -67.22
N PHE A 280 -29.73 11.86 -67.34
CA PHE A 280 -28.83 12.11 -68.47
C PHE A 280 -29.46 11.70 -69.79
N ALA A 281 -30.08 10.54 -69.86
CA ALA A 281 -30.80 10.08 -71.05
C ALA A 281 -31.93 11.06 -71.43
N ALA A 282 -32.72 11.49 -70.45
CA ALA A 282 -33.78 12.49 -70.69
C ALA A 282 -33.19 13.83 -71.17
N SER A 283 -32.09 14.30 -70.56
CA SER A 283 -31.41 15.53 -70.97
C SER A 283 -30.92 15.44 -72.41
N GLU A 284 -30.33 14.31 -72.82
CA GLU A 284 -29.89 14.06 -74.20
C GLU A 284 -31.08 14.09 -75.17
N THR A 285 -32.21 13.47 -74.81
CA THR A 285 -33.41 13.54 -75.66
C THR A 285 -33.95 14.95 -75.81
N VAL A 286 -33.86 15.78 -74.77
CA VAL A 286 -34.21 17.20 -74.83
C VAL A 286 -33.25 17.96 -75.74
N HIS A 287 -31.94 17.72 -75.64
CA HIS A 287 -30.94 18.34 -76.51
C HIS A 287 -31.16 17.98 -77.99
N LEU A 288 -31.46 16.72 -78.29
CA LEU A 288 -31.80 16.27 -79.64
C LEU A 288 -33.07 16.97 -80.15
N ALA A 289 -34.14 16.99 -79.34
CA ALA A 289 -35.39 17.66 -79.71
C ALA A 289 -35.21 19.18 -79.92
N GLN A 290 -34.35 19.84 -79.12
CA GLN A 290 -34.00 21.24 -79.31
C GLN A 290 -33.21 21.46 -80.61
N SER A 291 -32.25 20.58 -80.92
CA SER A 291 -31.50 20.62 -82.18
C SER A 291 -32.44 20.48 -83.38
N ASP A 292 -33.36 19.52 -83.35
CA ASP A 292 -34.36 19.33 -84.40
C ASP A 292 -35.28 20.56 -84.54
N LEU A 293 -35.72 21.13 -83.42
CA LEU A 293 -36.51 22.37 -83.42
C LEU A 293 -35.74 23.52 -84.05
N PHE A 294 -34.45 23.69 -83.74
CA PHE A 294 -33.62 24.73 -84.35
C PHE A 294 -33.44 24.50 -85.85
N ALA A 295 -33.24 23.25 -86.29
CA ALA A 295 -33.14 22.91 -87.71
C ALA A 295 -34.43 23.25 -88.47
N VAL A 296 -35.59 22.83 -87.94
CA VAL A 296 -36.90 23.15 -88.52
C VAL A 296 -37.16 24.65 -88.49
N SER A 297 -36.82 25.35 -87.40
CA SER A 297 -36.99 26.80 -87.31
C SER A 297 -36.14 27.53 -88.36
N ALA A 298 -34.90 27.08 -88.58
CA ALA A 298 -34.03 27.62 -89.64
C ALA A 298 -34.59 27.37 -91.04
N GLU A 299 -35.16 26.19 -91.30
CA GLU A 299 -35.85 25.90 -92.56
C GLU A 299 -37.08 26.77 -92.76
N VAL A 300 -37.89 26.97 -91.72
CA VAL A 300 -39.05 27.88 -91.75
C VAL A 300 -38.58 29.30 -92.08
N THR A 301 -37.55 29.82 -91.39
CA THR A 301 -37.02 31.15 -91.69
C THR A 301 -36.51 31.24 -93.13
N ARG A 302 -35.81 30.21 -93.63
CA ARG A 302 -35.36 30.15 -95.03
C ARG A 302 -36.55 30.23 -95.99
N LEU A 303 -37.58 29.41 -95.78
CA LEU A 303 -38.78 29.40 -96.61
C LEU A 303 -39.54 30.73 -96.54
N GLU A 304 -39.66 31.36 -95.36
CA GLU A 304 -40.28 32.68 -95.21
C GLU A 304 -39.53 33.76 -95.99
N THR A 305 -38.19 33.77 -95.96
CA THR A 305 -37.39 34.70 -96.76
C THR A 305 -37.54 34.46 -98.26
N GLU A 306 -37.63 33.19 -98.68
CA GLU A 306 -37.86 32.81 -100.08
C GLU A 306 -39.26 33.26 -100.54
N LEU A 307 -40.28 33.12 -99.68
CA LEU A 307 -41.65 33.52 -99.94
C LEU A 307 -41.81 35.05 -100.00
N GLN A 308 -41.12 35.79 -99.13
CA GLN A 308 -41.01 37.25 -99.21
C GLN A 308 -40.36 37.68 -100.53
N HIS A 309 -39.25 37.05 -100.91
CA HIS A 309 -38.57 37.35 -102.16
C HIS A 309 -39.47 37.07 -103.38
N LEU A 310 -40.19 35.95 -103.40
CA LEU A 310 -41.16 35.62 -104.45
C LEU A 310 -42.32 36.64 -104.50
N ALA A 311 -42.82 37.09 -103.34
CA ALA A 311 -43.87 38.10 -103.27
C ALA A 311 -43.41 39.46 -103.81
N GLU A 312 -42.20 39.91 -103.47
CA GLU A 312 -41.60 41.14 -104.03
C GLU A 312 -41.40 41.03 -105.54
N THR A 313 -40.90 39.87 -106.00
CA THR A 313 -40.67 39.60 -107.42
C THR A 313 -41.99 39.62 -108.19
N ARG A 314 -43.04 39.01 -107.64
CA ARG A 314 -44.40 39.05 -108.20
C ARG A 314 -44.93 40.49 -108.27
N LYS A 315 -44.81 41.28 -107.21
CA LYS A 315 -45.22 42.70 -107.18
C LYS A 315 -44.49 43.52 -108.25
N ARG A 316 -43.19 43.26 -108.44
CA ARG A 316 -42.38 43.90 -109.49
C ARG A 316 -42.87 43.50 -110.90
N LEU A 317 -43.20 42.23 -111.12
CA LEU A 317 -43.75 41.75 -112.39
C LEU A 317 -45.14 42.33 -112.67
N GLU A 318 -46.02 42.37 -111.68
CA GLU A 318 -47.36 42.98 -111.79
C GLU A 318 -47.26 44.47 -112.15
N ALA A 319 -46.36 45.21 -111.50
CA ALA A 319 -46.09 46.61 -111.86
C ALA A 319 -45.55 46.75 -113.30
N ARG A 320 -44.71 45.81 -113.76
CA ARG A 320 -44.19 45.80 -115.12
C ARG A 320 -45.27 45.52 -116.15
N VAL A 321 -46.19 44.61 -115.86
CA VAL A 321 -47.36 44.33 -116.72
C VAL A 321 -48.27 45.55 -116.80
N ALA A 322 -48.54 46.22 -115.69
CA ALA A 322 -49.33 47.46 -115.67
C ALA A 322 -48.67 48.58 -116.51
N GLN A 323 -47.35 48.71 -116.43
CA GLN A 323 -46.60 49.67 -117.25
C GLN A 323 -46.71 49.33 -118.75
N LEU A 324 -46.55 48.07 -119.12
CA LEU A 324 -46.68 47.63 -120.51
C LEU A 324 -48.10 47.83 -121.06
N ALA A 325 -49.14 47.68 -120.23
CA ALA A 325 -50.52 47.97 -120.61
C ALA A 325 -50.75 49.47 -120.89
N LEU A 326 -50.17 50.36 -120.06
CA LEU A 326 -50.18 51.80 -120.30
C LEU A 326 -49.46 52.17 -121.60
N ASP A 327 -48.28 51.59 -121.83
CA ASP A 327 -47.51 51.80 -123.06
C ASP A 327 -48.31 51.34 -124.29
N GLN A 328 -48.95 50.17 -124.22
CA GLN A 328 -49.81 49.65 -125.29
C GLN A 328 -50.99 50.59 -125.61
N GLY A 329 -51.64 51.14 -124.58
CA GLY A 329 -52.70 52.14 -124.74
C GLY A 329 -52.20 53.45 -125.37
N HIS A 330 -51.01 53.89 -125.00
CA HIS A 330 -50.36 55.07 -125.61
C HIS A 330 -50.10 54.84 -127.11
N TRP A 331 -49.54 53.68 -127.47
CA TRP A 331 -49.26 53.33 -128.86
C TRP A 331 -50.52 53.14 -129.71
N SER A 332 -51.60 52.58 -129.16
CA SER A 332 -52.87 52.47 -129.89
C SER A 332 -53.50 53.83 -130.17
N ALA A 333 -53.49 54.75 -129.20
CA ALA A 333 -53.99 56.12 -129.39
C ALA A 333 -53.15 56.89 -130.42
N ARG A 334 -51.82 56.69 -130.42
CA ARG A 334 -50.92 57.26 -131.43
C ARG A 334 -51.25 56.76 -132.84
N ARG A 335 -51.57 55.47 -132.98
CA ARG A 335 -51.95 54.86 -134.26
C ARG A 335 -53.29 55.41 -134.79
N GLU A 336 -54.29 55.58 -133.91
CA GLU A 336 -55.57 56.20 -134.29
C GLU A 336 -55.40 57.65 -134.74
N ALA A 337 -54.62 58.45 -134.01
CA ALA A 337 -54.32 59.83 -134.37
C ALA A 337 -53.64 59.93 -135.75
N LEU A 338 -52.66 59.06 -136.03
CA LEU A 338 -52.00 59.01 -137.34
C LEU A 338 -52.96 58.58 -138.47
N SER A 339 -53.92 57.69 -138.19
CA SER A 339 -54.94 57.31 -139.19
C SER A 339 -55.92 58.47 -139.48
N ALA A 340 -56.27 59.25 -138.45
CA ALA A 340 -57.11 60.43 -138.60
C ALA A 340 -56.38 61.54 -139.38
N ASP A 341 -55.09 61.73 -139.12
CA ASP A 341 -54.25 62.63 -139.90
C ASP A 341 -54.14 62.16 -141.36
N HIS A 342 -53.96 60.87 -141.62
CA HIS A 342 -53.91 60.33 -142.97
C HIS A 342 -55.20 60.62 -143.76
N LEU A 343 -56.37 60.36 -143.16
CA LEU A 343 -57.67 60.66 -143.76
C LEU A 343 -57.85 62.15 -144.04
N ARG A 344 -57.34 63.00 -143.14
CA ARG A 344 -57.38 64.46 -143.28
C ARG A 344 -56.49 64.94 -144.43
N TRP A 345 -55.32 64.33 -144.63
CA TRP A 345 -54.42 64.65 -145.74
C TRP A 345 -54.95 64.17 -147.09
N GLU A 346 -55.64 63.03 -147.13
CA GLU A 346 -56.29 62.51 -148.34
C GLU A 346 -57.40 63.47 -148.82
N ALA A 347 -58.25 63.96 -147.90
CA ALA A 347 -59.27 64.96 -148.19
C ALA A 347 -58.68 66.32 -148.64
N LEU A 348 -57.51 66.70 -148.12
CA LEU A 348 -56.79 67.90 -148.55
C LEU A 348 -56.16 67.73 -149.95
N ALA A 349 -55.71 66.52 -150.31
CA ALA A 349 -55.17 66.21 -151.62
C ALA A 349 -56.25 66.27 -152.73
N ASP A 350 -57.45 65.74 -152.47
CA ASP A 350 -58.59 65.85 -153.38
C ASP A 350 -59.04 67.32 -153.59
N ASN A 351 -59.01 68.12 -152.52
CA ASN A 351 -59.30 69.56 -152.61
C ASN A 351 -58.22 70.32 -153.39
N ALA A 352 -56.95 69.91 -153.27
CA ALA A 352 -55.84 70.50 -153.99
C ALA A 352 -55.89 70.16 -155.49
N ALA A 353 -56.33 68.95 -155.87
CA ALA A 353 -56.53 68.56 -157.27
C ALA A 353 -57.61 69.41 -157.96
N MET A 354 -58.74 69.66 -157.30
CA MET A 354 -59.78 70.58 -157.80
C MET A 354 -59.32 72.04 -157.89
N ARG A 355 -58.45 72.49 -156.97
CA ARG A 355 -57.89 73.85 -157.00
C ARG A 355 -56.81 74.03 -158.06
N ALA A 356 -56.05 72.98 -158.41
CA ALA A 356 -55.04 73.03 -159.47
C ALA A 356 -55.67 73.26 -160.85
N GLU A 357 -56.80 72.62 -161.14
CA GLU A 357 -57.57 72.80 -162.38
C GLU A 357 -58.17 74.22 -162.50
N GLN A 358 -58.56 74.83 -161.37
CA GLN A 358 -59.02 76.22 -161.32
C GLN A 358 -57.85 77.25 -161.30
N ALA A 359 -56.66 76.83 -160.88
CA ALA A 359 -55.48 77.67 -160.77
C ALA A 359 -54.72 77.80 -162.11
N GLU A 360 -54.74 76.79 -162.99
CA GLU A 360 -54.23 76.92 -164.37
C GLU A 360 -54.96 78.03 -165.16
N GLY A 361 -56.26 78.23 -164.88
CA GLY A 361 -57.03 79.34 -165.45
C GLY A 361 -56.75 80.72 -164.84
N ARG A 362 -56.25 80.79 -163.59
CA ARG A 362 -55.99 82.05 -162.86
C ARG A 362 -54.51 82.45 -162.83
N HIS A 363 -53.59 81.51 -163.09
CA HIS A 363 -52.15 81.74 -163.21
C HIS A 363 -51.80 82.58 -164.46
N ALA A 364 -52.70 82.68 -165.44
CA ALA A 364 -52.56 83.61 -166.56
C ALA A 364 -52.81 85.09 -166.15
N GLU A 365 -53.46 85.36 -165.00
CA GLU A 365 -53.88 86.72 -164.59
C GLU A 365 -53.11 87.29 -163.38
N ILE A 366 -52.46 86.46 -162.55
CA ILE A 366 -51.87 86.89 -161.26
C ILE A 366 -50.35 86.64 -161.23
N ALA A 367 -49.64 87.05 -162.28
CA ALA A 367 -48.19 87.02 -162.35
C ALA A 367 -47.51 88.27 -161.75
N ASP A 368 -48.26 89.29 -161.33
CA ASP A 368 -47.69 90.65 -161.20
C ASP A 368 -47.50 91.25 -159.79
N ARG A 369 -47.89 90.65 -158.63
CA ARG A 369 -48.00 91.46 -157.36
C ARG A 369 -47.68 90.83 -155.97
N VAL A 370 -46.57 90.10 -155.74
CA VAL A 370 -46.32 89.37 -154.45
C VAL A 370 -45.36 89.93 -153.34
N PRO A 371 -44.34 90.79 -153.49
CA PRO A 371 -43.22 90.77 -152.51
C PRO A 371 -43.27 91.59 -151.18
N ASP A 372 -44.38 91.75 -150.44
CA ASP A 372 -44.41 92.68 -149.25
C ASP A 372 -44.61 92.05 -147.84
N ALA A 373 -44.61 90.71 -147.66
CA ALA A 373 -45.05 90.08 -146.40
C ALA A 373 -43.97 89.70 -145.34
N ASP A 374 -42.68 90.02 -145.51
CA ASP A 374 -41.62 89.29 -144.79
C ASP A 374 -41.03 89.97 -143.51
N SER A 375 -41.53 91.13 -143.06
CA SER A 375 -40.82 91.95 -142.04
C SER A 375 -41.25 91.77 -140.56
N ALA A 376 -42.36 91.10 -140.24
CA ALA A 376 -42.92 91.13 -138.87
C ALA A 376 -42.37 90.08 -137.88
N ARG A 377 -41.51 89.14 -138.31
CA ARG A 377 -41.15 87.92 -137.54
C ARG A 377 -40.13 88.12 -136.39
N ILE A 378 -39.45 89.25 -136.30
CA ILE A 378 -38.17 89.32 -135.54
C ILE A 378 -38.33 89.80 -134.07
N ALA A 379 -39.46 90.38 -133.65
CA ALA A 379 -39.53 91.10 -132.36
C ALA A 379 -39.84 90.26 -131.09
N ALA A 380 -40.24 88.99 -131.20
CA ALA A 380 -40.86 88.27 -130.07
C ALA A 380 -39.92 87.46 -129.15
N ASP A 381 -38.65 87.23 -129.54
CA ASP A 381 -37.81 86.18 -128.91
C ASP A 381 -37.02 86.58 -127.64
N THR A 382 -37.01 87.84 -127.20
CA THR A 382 -36.04 88.29 -126.17
C THR A 382 -36.52 88.23 -124.71
N THR A 383 -37.80 87.97 -124.42
CA THR A 383 -38.35 88.10 -123.04
C THR A 383 -38.35 86.80 -122.20
N VAL A 384 -38.14 85.63 -122.80
CA VAL A 384 -38.30 84.32 -122.11
C VAL A 384 -37.02 83.85 -121.39
N GLY A 385 -35.85 84.44 -121.69
CA GLY A 385 -34.54 83.91 -121.28
C GLY A 385 -34.04 84.25 -119.87
N SER A 386 -34.63 85.21 -119.16
CA SER A 386 -34.13 85.67 -117.84
C SER A 386 -34.77 84.95 -116.66
N ALA A 387 -36.07 84.60 -116.74
CA ALA A 387 -36.82 84.03 -115.61
C ALA A 387 -36.48 82.56 -115.26
N ARG A 388 -35.87 81.79 -116.16
CA ARG A 388 -35.57 80.35 -115.93
C ARG A 388 -34.31 80.07 -115.10
N ARG A 389 -33.44 81.06 -114.85
CA ARG A 389 -32.13 80.84 -114.19
C ARG A 389 -32.15 80.98 -112.66
N GLU A 390 -33.05 81.78 -112.09
CA GLU A 390 -33.09 81.99 -110.62
C GLU A 390 -33.84 80.88 -109.86
N LEU A 391 -34.82 80.22 -110.48
CA LEU A 391 -35.65 79.18 -109.84
C LEU A 391 -34.90 77.87 -109.56
N ALA A 392 -33.93 77.52 -110.42
CA ALA A 392 -33.20 76.25 -110.31
C ALA A 392 -32.17 76.23 -109.15
N GLN A 393 -31.75 77.39 -108.64
CA GLN A 393 -30.67 77.50 -107.66
C GLN A 393 -31.18 77.43 -106.21
N THR A 394 -32.44 77.80 -105.96
CA THR A 394 -33.09 77.80 -104.63
C THR A 394 -33.66 76.43 -104.24
N GLU A 395 -34.14 75.63 -105.19
CA GLU A 395 -34.69 74.29 -104.92
C GLU A 395 -33.64 73.27 -104.46
N GLN A 396 -32.38 73.45 -104.86
CA GLN A 396 -31.28 72.53 -104.51
C GLN A 396 -30.82 72.68 -103.05
N GLN A 397 -30.89 73.89 -102.49
CA GLN A 397 -30.46 74.17 -101.10
C GLN A 397 -31.47 73.68 -100.05
N LEU A 398 -32.77 73.71 -100.37
CA LEU A 398 -33.85 73.29 -99.46
C LEU A 398 -33.83 71.76 -99.17
N ARG A 399 -33.50 70.94 -100.18
CA ARG A 399 -33.51 69.46 -100.05
C ARG A 399 -32.41 68.90 -99.14
N VAL A 400 -31.30 69.63 -98.96
CA VAL A 400 -30.18 69.18 -98.12
C VAL A 400 -30.46 69.39 -96.63
N GLU A 401 -31.12 70.49 -96.28
CA GLU A 401 -31.48 70.79 -94.87
C GLU A 401 -32.65 69.94 -94.35
N GLU A 402 -33.60 69.55 -95.22
CA GLU A 402 -34.69 68.65 -94.85
C GLU A 402 -34.21 67.22 -94.50
N ALA A 403 -33.16 66.75 -95.18
CA ALA A 403 -32.56 65.44 -94.92
C ALA A 403 -31.80 65.38 -93.58
N ASN A 404 -31.10 66.46 -93.21
CA ASN A 404 -30.38 66.56 -91.93
C ASN A 404 -31.34 66.61 -90.74
N ARG A 405 -32.47 67.32 -90.86
CA ARG A 405 -33.52 67.39 -89.83
C ARG A 405 -34.14 66.02 -89.54
N ALA A 406 -34.46 65.24 -90.58
CA ALA A 406 -35.10 63.92 -90.44
C ALA A 406 -34.20 62.81 -89.86
N SER A 407 -32.87 62.98 -89.93
CA SER A 407 -31.90 62.05 -89.30
C SER A 407 -31.75 62.34 -87.80
N ALA A 408 -31.68 63.62 -87.43
CA ALA A 408 -31.57 64.04 -86.03
C ALA A 408 -32.82 63.72 -85.19
N THR A 409 -34.03 63.78 -85.78
CA THR A 409 -35.27 63.43 -85.07
C THR A 409 -35.37 61.93 -84.75
N ARG A 410 -34.92 61.06 -85.66
CA ARG A 410 -34.91 59.59 -85.45
C ARG A 410 -33.89 59.15 -84.41
N ALA A 411 -32.75 59.83 -84.30
CA ALA A 411 -31.76 59.57 -83.25
C ALA A 411 -32.27 59.95 -81.84
N LEU A 412 -33.09 61.02 -81.74
CA LEU A 412 -33.70 61.48 -80.49
C LEU A 412 -34.77 60.51 -79.98
N GLU A 413 -35.62 59.97 -80.87
CA GLU A 413 -36.66 58.98 -80.51
C GLU A 413 -36.07 57.64 -80.03
N ALA A 414 -34.98 57.17 -80.66
CA ALA A 414 -34.28 55.95 -80.24
C ALA A 414 -33.63 56.09 -78.84
N LEU A 415 -33.09 57.27 -78.50
CA LEU A 415 -32.53 57.57 -77.18
C LEU A 415 -33.62 57.73 -76.11
N GLN A 416 -34.80 58.27 -76.45
CA GLN A 416 -35.93 58.40 -75.54
C GLN A 416 -36.57 57.05 -75.20
N GLN A 417 -36.72 56.14 -76.16
CA GLN A 417 -37.20 54.77 -75.90
C GLN A 417 -36.20 53.97 -75.03
N ARG A 418 -34.89 54.18 -75.21
CA ARG A 418 -33.86 53.54 -74.38
C ARG A 418 -33.83 54.10 -72.96
N ARG A 419 -34.11 55.39 -72.76
CA ARG A 419 -34.26 56.00 -71.43
C ARG A 419 -35.50 55.49 -70.70
N ALA A 420 -36.63 55.35 -71.40
CA ALA A 420 -37.86 54.80 -70.81
C ALA A 420 -37.69 53.32 -70.38
N ARG A 421 -36.98 52.49 -71.17
CA ARG A 421 -36.65 51.11 -70.79
C ARG A 421 -35.78 51.04 -69.52
N LEU A 422 -34.73 51.87 -69.47
CA LEU A 422 -33.82 51.95 -68.31
C LEU A 422 -34.49 52.56 -67.06
N GLU A 423 -35.43 53.50 -67.20
CA GLU A 423 -36.22 54.02 -66.07
C GLU A 423 -37.22 52.99 -65.52
N THR A 424 -37.73 52.09 -66.37
CA THR A 424 -38.62 50.99 -65.96
C THR A 424 -37.84 49.86 -65.27
N GLU A 425 -36.63 49.54 -65.74
CA GLU A 425 -35.72 48.60 -65.07
C GLU A 425 -35.16 49.16 -63.75
N ARG A 426 -34.94 50.48 -63.64
CA ARG A 426 -34.48 51.14 -62.41
C ARG A 426 -35.58 51.28 -61.33
N GLY A 427 -36.85 51.21 -61.71
CA GLY A 427 -38.00 51.19 -60.77
C GLY A 427 -38.30 49.81 -60.19
N ALA A 428 -37.80 48.73 -60.81
CA ALA A 428 -38.03 47.34 -60.38
C ALA A 428 -36.92 46.78 -59.48
N ILE A 429 -35.85 47.55 -59.23
CA ILE A 429 -34.79 47.20 -58.28
C ILE A 429 -34.88 48.16 -57.08
N GLN A 430 -35.63 47.77 -56.05
CA GLN A 430 -35.46 48.33 -54.72
C GLN A 430 -34.22 47.68 -54.09
N GLY A 431 -33.12 48.42 -54.04
CA GLY A 431 -32.02 48.09 -53.11
C GLY A 431 -32.47 48.32 -51.66
N PRO A 432 -31.96 47.56 -50.69
CA PRO A 432 -32.23 47.82 -49.28
C PRO A 432 -31.79 49.23 -48.88
N ASP A 433 -32.49 49.80 -47.89
CA ASP A 433 -32.25 51.14 -47.37
C ASP A 433 -30.80 51.30 -46.87
N GLY A 434 -30.04 52.26 -47.39
CA GLY A 434 -28.60 52.42 -47.11
C GLY A 434 -28.29 52.70 -45.63
N ALA A 435 -29.24 53.30 -44.90
CA ALA A 435 -29.13 53.46 -43.45
C ALA A 435 -29.28 52.13 -42.69
N MET A 436 -30.18 51.25 -43.17
CA MET A 436 -30.41 49.93 -42.57
C MET A 436 -29.28 48.95 -42.89
N LEU A 437 -28.62 49.10 -44.06
CA LEU A 437 -27.43 48.33 -44.42
C LEU A 437 -26.23 48.75 -43.56
N ALA A 438 -25.99 50.06 -43.40
CA ALA A 438 -24.92 50.58 -42.56
C ALA A 438 -25.13 50.26 -41.06
N GLU A 439 -26.37 50.27 -40.57
CA GLU A 439 -26.70 49.82 -39.20
C GLU A 439 -26.44 48.33 -39.02
N ARG A 440 -26.74 47.50 -40.03
CA ARG A 440 -26.48 46.05 -39.99
C ARG A 440 -25.00 45.73 -40.14
N GLU A 441 -24.26 46.45 -40.98
CA GLU A 441 -22.81 46.31 -41.13
C GLU A 441 -22.09 46.72 -39.84
N ALA A 442 -22.44 47.85 -39.23
CA ALA A 442 -21.90 48.26 -37.93
C ALA A 442 -22.26 47.28 -36.80
N ARG A 443 -23.44 46.65 -36.87
CA ARG A 443 -23.85 45.62 -35.91
C ARG A 443 -23.11 44.30 -36.11
N VAL A 444 -22.81 43.92 -37.34
CA VAL A 444 -21.96 42.75 -37.65
C VAL A 444 -20.52 43.00 -37.20
N GLU A 445 -19.96 44.17 -37.47
CA GLU A 445 -18.60 44.56 -37.03
C GLU A 445 -18.50 44.56 -35.50
N ALA A 446 -19.46 45.16 -34.79
CA ALA A 446 -19.51 45.12 -33.33
C ALA A 446 -19.69 43.71 -32.75
N LEU A 447 -20.44 42.83 -33.43
CA LEU A 447 -20.58 41.42 -33.03
C LEU A 447 -19.34 40.58 -33.34
N GLN A 448 -18.59 40.92 -34.39
CA GLN A 448 -17.32 40.29 -34.73
C GLN A 448 -16.23 40.66 -33.73
N ASP A 449 -16.10 41.94 -33.37
CA ASP A 449 -15.17 42.41 -32.34
C ASP A 449 -15.47 41.75 -30.97
N ALA A 450 -16.74 41.73 -30.57
CA ALA A 450 -17.16 41.08 -29.32
C ALA A 450 -16.90 39.55 -29.34
N LEU A 451 -17.03 38.90 -30.50
CA LEU A 451 -16.72 37.48 -30.65
C LEU A 451 -15.21 37.23 -30.55
N GLU A 452 -14.39 38.10 -31.14
CA GLU A 452 -12.93 37.99 -31.13
C GLU A 452 -12.37 38.19 -29.71
N ASP A 453 -12.90 39.17 -28.97
CA ASP A 453 -12.58 39.38 -27.55
C ASP A 453 -12.94 38.16 -26.68
N GLN A 454 -14.13 37.58 -26.88
CA GLN A 454 -14.55 36.37 -26.17
C GLN A 454 -13.72 35.14 -26.55
N GLN A 455 -13.29 35.02 -27.81
CA GLN A 455 -12.39 33.95 -28.26
C GLN A 455 -11.00 34.07 -27.60
N HIS A 456 -10.47 35.28 -27.50
CA HIS A 456 -9.21 35.55 -26.80
C HIS A 456 -9.30 35.25 -25.30
N GLU A 457 -10.40 35.63 -24.64
CA GLU A 457 -10.61 35.33 -23.21
C GLU A 457 -10.71 33.82 -22.95
N VAL A 458 -11.45 33.09 -23.79
CA VAL A 458 -11.55 31.62 -23.72
C VAL A 458 -10.20 30.94 -23.98
N ALA A 459 -9.42 31.41 -24.96
CA ALA A 459 -8.09 30.88 -25.25
C ALA A 459 -7.10 31.12 -24.09
N GLY A 460 -7.14 32.31 -23.48
CA GLY A 460 -6.33 32.65 -22.31
C GLY A 460 -6.64 31.78 -21.09
N LEU A 461 -7.93 31.52 -20.81
CA LEU A 461 -8.33 30.66 -19.70
C LEU A 461 -8.08 29.16 -19.99
N GLN A 462 -8.27 28.71 -21.24
CA GLN A 462 -7.89 27.35 -21.66
C GLN A 462 -6.38 27.10 -21.55
N GLY A 463 -5.54 28.12 -21.80
CA GLY A 463 -4.10 28.02 -21.61
C GLY A 463 -3.68 27.86 -20.14
N ARG A 464 -4.47 28.40 -19.19
CA ARG A 464 -4.21 28.32 -17.74
C ARG A 464 -4.77 27.07 -17.08
N LEU A 465 -5.70 26.36 -17.72
CA LEU A 465 -6.32 25.15 -17.19
C LEU A 465 -5.32 23.99 -16.98
N PRO A 466 -4.38 23.69 -17.91
CA PRO A 466 -3.35 22.67 -17.69
C PRO A 466 -2.46 22.95 -16.48
N ASP A 467 -2.10 24.22 -16.25
CA ASP A 467 -1.28 24.62 -15.09
C ASP A 467 -2.05 24.43 -13.78
N ALA A 468 -3.34 24.80 -13.75
CA ALA A 468 -4.21 24.56 -12.60
C ALA A 468 -4.44 23.06 -12.34
N GLN A 469 -4.61 22.24 -13.39
CA GLN A 469 -4.72 20.79 -13.28
C GLN A 469 -3.41 20.13 -12.82
N ALA A 470 -2.26 20.64 -13.27
CA ALA A 470 -0.94 20.20 -12.81
C ALA A 470 -0.71 20.55 -11.33
N ALA A 471 -1.10 21.75 -10.92
CA ALA A 471 -1.06 22.17 -9.52
C ALA A 471 -1.96 21.30 -8.64
N LEU A 472 -3.19 21.00 -9.08
CA LEU A 472 -4.11 20.07 -8.40
C LEU A 472 -3.51 18.67 -8.26
N LYS A 473 -2.92 18.13 -9.34
CA LYS A 473 -2.27 16.82 -9.31
C LYS A 473 -1.09 16.80 -8.33
N SER A 474 -0.26 17.85 -8.33
CA SER A 474 0.86 17.99 -7.42
C SER A 474 0.41 18.09 -5.95
N ALA A 475 -0.65 18.86 -5.68
CA ALA A 475 -1.22 18.99 -4.32
C ALA A 475 -1.77 17.65 -3.82
N LEU A 476 -2.46 16.90 -4.69
CA LEU A 476 -3.00 15.58 -4.39
C LEU A 476 -1.92 14.51 -4.18
N GLU A 477 -0.82 14.56 -4.94
CA GLU A 477 0.34 13.68 -4.71
C GLU A 477 1.05 14.01 -3.40
N HIS A 478 1.20 15.31 -3.08
CA HIS A 478 1.80 15.77 -1.83
C HIS A 478 0.97 15.37 -0.60
N GLU A 479 -0.35 15.62 -0.61
CA GLU A 479 -1.26 15.24 0.47
C GLU A 479 -1.23 13.72 0.72
N ARG A 480 -1.29 12.90 -0.34
CA ARG A 480 -1.16 11.44 -0.23
C ARG A 480 0.21 10.99 0.31
N ALA A 481 1.28 11.73 0.05
CA ALA A 481 2.62 11.39 0.54
C ALA A 481 2.76 11.70 2.04
N VAL A 482 2.29 12.87 2.47
CA VAL A 482 2.29 13.27 3.89
C VAL A 482 1.36 12.36 4.71
N GLN A 483 0.16 12.06 4.18
CA GLN A 483 -0.80 11.17 4.84
C GLN A 483 -0.22 9.76 5.04
N ARG A 484 0.47 9.20 4.04
CA ARG A 484 1.16 7.90 4.18
C ARG A 484 2.20 7.92 5.29
N ARG A 485 3.07 8.95 5.32
CA ARG A 485 4.09 9.11 6.38
C ARG A 485 3.46 9.21 7.76
N LEU A 486 2.36 9.97 7.90
CA LEU A 486 1.63 10.10 9.16
C LEU A 486 1.04 8.76 9.62
N THR A 487 0.49 7.98 8.68
CA THR A 487 -0.11 6.68 8.97
C THR A 487 0.95 5.67 9.45
N ASP A 488 2.10 5.60 8.76
CA ASP A 488 3.22 4.73 9.14
C ASP A 488 3.79 5.11 10.50
N LEU A 489 3.96 6.41 10.76
CA LEU A 489 4.49 6.92 12.02
C LEU A 489 3.54 6.63 13.19
N ARG A 490 2.23 6.88 13.01
CA ARG A 490 1.19 6.52 13.99
C ARG A 490 1.20 5.03 14.30
N ALA A 491 1.26 4.18 13.28
CA ALA A 491 1.32 2.72 13.46
C ALA A 491 2.55 2.29 14.27
N ARG A 492 3.73 2.87 13.99
CA ARG A 492 4.97 2.59 14.74
C ARG A 492 4.85 3.04 16.19
N ARG A 493 4.35 4.26 16.44
CA ARG A 493 4.14 4.80 17.78
C ARG A 493 3.15 3.93 18.57
N ASP A 494 2.00 3.60 17.98
CA ASP A 494 0.96 2.84 18.65
C ASP A 494 1.43 1.39 18.94
N ALA A 495 2.24 0.79 18.06
CA ALA A 495 2.87 -0.50 18.32
C ALA A 495 3.83 -0.45 19.52
N LEU A 496 4.66 0.60 19.63
CA LEU A 496 5.56 0.79 20.77
C LEU A 496 4.79 1.05 22.07
N VAL A 497 3.75 1.88 22.04
CA VAL A 497 2.86 2.15 23.17
C VAL A 497 2.16 0.88 23.64
N GLN A 498 1.62 0.07 22.71
CA GLN A 498 1.00 -1.21 23.03
C GLN A 498 2.00 -2.21 23.63
N LEU A 499 3.22 -2.27 23.09
CA LEU A 499 4.28 -3.13 23.62
C LEU A 499 4.66 -2.73 25.06
N GLN A 500 4.72 -1.44 25.35
CA GLN A 500 5.02 -0.92 26.68
C GLN A 500 3.85 -1.12 27.66
N ALA A 501 2.61 -0.94 27.22
CA ALA A 501 1.41 -1.20 28.02
C ALA A 501 1.22 -2.71 28.32
N LYS A 502 1.58 -3.61 27.39
CA LYS A 502 1.57 -5.06 27.63
C LYS A 502 2.56 -5.48 28.72
N LEU A 503 3.74 -4.87 28.78
CA LEU A 503 4.71 -5.11 29.86
C LEU A 503 4.24 -4.60 31.23
N GLN A 504 3.40 -3.56 31.26
CA GLN A 504 2.79 -3.07 32.51
C GLN A 504 1.62 -3.95 32.99
N SER A 505 0.89 -4.59 32.07
CA SER A 505 -0.38 -5.28 32.35
C SER A 505 -0.32 -6.81 32.39
N GLN A 506 0.78 -7.42 31.92
CA GLN A 506 1.00 -8.86 32.04
C GLN A 506 1.93 -9.18 33.21
N GLY A 507 1.40 -9.92 34.20
CA GLY A 507 2.21 -10.48 35.29
C GLY A 507 1.42 -10.67 36.57
N LYS A 508 1.92 -11.53 37.47
CA LYS A 508 1.31 -11.79 38.79
C LYS A 508 1.27 -10.53 39.66
N LEU A 509 2.18 -9.58 39.41
CA LEU A 509 2.23 -8.29 40.10
C LEU A 509 1.08 -7.35 39.70
N GLY A 510 0.65 -7.33 38.44
CA GLY A 510 -0.48 -6.50 37.99
C GLY A 510 -1.80 -6.92 38.64
N ASP A 511 -2.01 -8.23 38.78
CA ASP A 511 -3.16 -8.78 39.51
C ASP A 511 -3.06 -8.53 41.03
N TRP A 512 -1.84 -8.55 41.59
CA TRP A 512 -1.60 -8.19 43.00
C TRP A 512 -1.93 -6.71 43.27
N LEU A 513 -1.50 -5.79 42.40
CA LEU A 513 -1.80 -4.36 42.49
C LEU A 513 -3.30 -4.06 42.35
N LYS A 514 -4.00 -4.74 41.42
CA LYS A 514 -5.46 -4.65 41.29
C LYS A 514 -6.18 -5.13 42.54
N ARG A 515 -5.75 -6.24 43.15
CA ARG A 515 -6.34 -6.75 44.41
C ARG A 515 -6.20 -5.76 45.57
N HIS A 516 -5.11 -5.00 45.60
CA HIS A 516 -4.84 -4.02 46.66
C HIS A 516 -5.34 -2.60 46.34
N GLY A 517 -6.03 -2.40 45.21
CA GLY A 517 -6.62 -1.11 44.83
C GLY A 517 -5.65 -0.09 44.23
N HIS A 518 -4.42 -0.50 43.88
CA HIS A 518 -3.31 0.38 43.50
C HIS A 518 -2.86 0.19 42.03
N ALA A 519 -3.78 -0.22 41.16
CA ALA A 519 -3.46 -0.56 39.76
C ALA A 519 -3.09 0.64 38.88
N GLU A 520 -3.46 1.86 39.28
CA GLU A 520 -3.27 3.07 38.48
C GLU A 520 -1.99 3.85 38.82
N LEU A 521 -1.23 3.40 39.82
CA LEU A 521 -0.02 4.09 40.23
C LEU A 521 1.05 4.05 39.13
N PRO A 522 1.57 5.22 38.70
CA PRO A 522 2.56 5.26 37.64
C PRO A 522 3.94 4.79 38.16
N PRO A 523 4.71 4.07 37.34
CA PRO A 523 6.10 3.75 37.65
C PRO A 523 7.02 4.97 37.40
N LEU A 524 8.13 5.05 38.15
CA LEU A 524 9.09 6.15 38.12
C LEU A 524 9.66 6.45 36.72
N TRP A 525 9.95 5.41 35.93
CA TRP A 525 10.50 5.59 34.58
C TRP A 525 9.63 6.46 33.66
N ARG A 526 8.33 6.62 33.94
CA ARG A 526 7.43 7.50 33.19
C ARG A 526 7.75 8.98 33.39
N SER A 527 8.31 9.33 34.54
CA SER A 527 8.69 10.69 34.92
C SER A 527 10.18 10.97 34.70
N LEU A 528 10.94 10.00 34.19
CA LEU A 528 12.39 10.09 33.92
C LEU A 528 12.66 10.27 32.43
N ARG A 529 13.48 11.25 32.09
CA ARG A 529 14.07 11.44 30.76
C ARG A 529 15.59 11.36 30.89
N VAL A 530 16.23 10.53 30.08
CA VAL A 530 17.68 10.30 30.14
C VAL A 530 18.33 10.78 28.86
N ALA A 531 19.52 11.38 28.99
CA ALA A 531 20.34 11.80 27.86
C ALA A 531 20.73 10.59 26.98
N ALA A 532 20.83 10.83 25.66
CA ALA A 532 21.11 9.78 24.70
C ALA A 532 22.45 9.09 24.94
N GLY A 533 22.45 7.75 24.96
CA GLY A 533 23.62 6.92 25.20
C GLY A 533 23.88 6.59 26.67
N TRP A 534 23.12 7.17 27.60
CA TRP A 534 23.24 6.94 29.05
C TRP A 534 22.07 6.14 29.63
N GLU A 535 21.15 5.65 28.81
CA GLU A 535 19.96 4.91 29.25
C GLU A 535 20.35 3.63 29.99
N ALA A 536 21.24 2.82 29.41
CA ALA A 536 21.73 1.59 30.03
C ALA A 536 22.51 1.86 31.33
N ALA A 537 23.18 3.02 31.43
CA ALA A 537 23.86 3.45 32.65
C ALA A 537 22.86 3.73 33.78
N VAL A 538 21.76 4.43 33.49
CA VAL A 538 20.71 4.72 34.46
C VAL A 538 19.91 3.46 34.83
N GLU A 539 19.60 2.60 33.84
CA GLU A 539 18.95 1.30 34.08
C GLU A 539 19.80 0.41 35.01
N ALA A 540 21.12 0.37 34.80
CA ALA A 540 22.05 -0.42 35.59
C ALA A 540 22.12 -0.02 37.07
N VAL A 541 21.93 1.28 37.35
CA VAL A 541 21.98 1.85 38.70
C VAL A 541 20.65 1.76 39.41
N LEU A 542 19.54 2.12 38.75
CA LEU A 542 18.23 2.14 39.38
C LEU A 542 17.60 0.75 39.50
N ARG A 543 17.86 -0.18 38.56
CA ARG A 543 17.38 -1.57 38.58
C ARG A 543 15.88 -1.67 38.90
N GLU A 544 15.49 -2.37 39.97
CA GLU A 544 14.10 -2.55 40.40
C GLU A 544 13.45 -1.21 40.78
N ARG A 545 14.24 -0.22 41.22
CA ARG A 545 13.79 1.14 41.55
C ARG A 545 13.35 1.92 40.32
N LEU A 546 13.77 1.52 39.12
CA LEU A 546 13.31 2.13 37.87
C LEU A 546 11.80 1.95 37.67
N ALA A 547 11.27 0.78 38.07
CA ALA A 547 9.85 0.47 38.05
C ALA A 547 9.16 0.80 39.38
N ALA A 548 9.78 1.62 40.24
CA ALA A 548 9.19 1.97 41.52
C ALA A 548 7.87 2.72 41.33
N LEU A 549 6.84 2.34 42.07
CA LEU A 549 5.58 3.08 42.06
C LEU A 549 5.78 4.42 42.75
N THR A 550 5.36 5.50 42.10
CA THR A 550 5.44 6.86 42.64
C THR A 550 4.05 7.34 43.01
N THR A 551 3.84 7.73 44.26
CA THR A 551 2.58 8.28 44.76
C THR A 551 2.83 9.29 45.88
N ASP A 552 1.78 9.98 46.33
CA ASP A 552 1.80 10.84 47.50
C ASP A 552 1.94 10.02 48.80
N ASP A 553 2.52 10.60 49.86
CA ASP A 553 2.90 9.90 51.09
C ASP A 553 1.76 9.09 51.74
N SER A 554 0.51 9.55 51.65
CA SER A 554 -0.64 8.84 52.24
C SER A 554 -1.02 7.55 51.50
N GLU A 555 -0.87 7.50 50.18
CA GLU A 555 -1.09 6.28 49.40
C GLU A 555 0.12 5.35 49.47
N ALA A 556 1.33 5.92 49.57
CA ALA A 556 2.55 5.14 49.69
C ALA A 556 2.54 4.27 50.96
N ASP A 557 2.07 4.81 52.08
CA ASP A 557 1.89 4.05 53.32
C ASP A 557 0.92 2.86 53.16
N SER A 558 -0.15 3.01 52.37
CA SER A 558 -1.11 1.94 52.08
C SER A 558 -0.48 0.81 51.27
N VAL A 559 0.25 1.17 50.20
CA VAL A 559 0.97 0.19 49.36
C VAL A 559 2.06 -0.52 50.16
N ALA A 560 2.82 0.23 50.97
CA ALA A 560 3.89 -0.32 51.81
C ALA A 560 3.37 -1.33 52.84
N ARG A 561 2.23 -1.03 53.49
CA ARG A 561 1.57 -1.98 54.41
C ARG A 561 1.11 -3.24 53.67
N GLY A 562 0.50 -3.09 52.49
CA GLY A 562 0.11 -4.22 51.65
C GLY A 562 1.30 -5.13 51.28
N MET A 563 2.46 -4.55 50.94
CA MET A 563 3.69 -5.29 50.64
C MET A 563 4.26 -6.05 51.85
N LEU A 564 4.05 -5.53 53.07
CA LEU A 564 4.49 -6.16 54.31
C LEU A 564 3.54 -7.29 54.75
N ASP A 565 2.24 -7.15 54.45
CA ASP A 565 1.21 -8.15 54.78
C ASP A 565 1.23 -9.34 53.80
N GLU A 566 1.33 -9.08 52.48
CA GLU A 566 1.45 -10.11 51.44
C GLU A 566 2.66 -9.79 50.56
N LEU A 567 3.68 -10.66 50.60
CA LEU A 567 4.87 -10.49 49.76
C LEU A 567 4.45 -10.40 48.28
N PRO A 568 4.89 -9.36 47.55
CA PRO A 568 4.60 -9.25 46.14
C PRO A 568 5.24 -10.43 45.38
N PRO A 569 4.57 -10.95 44.34
CA PRO A 569 5.05 -12.13 43.60
C PRO A 569 6.31 -11.86 42.75
N GLU A 570 6.72 -10.60 42.64
CA GLU A 570 7.87 -10.12 41.86
C GLU A 570 8.55 -8.94 42.57
N SER A 571 9.75 -8.54 42.12
CA SER A 571 10.44 -7.36 42.64
C SER A 571 9.61 -6.09 42.45
N LEU A 572 9.34 -5.41 43.56
CA LEU A 572 8.59 -4.16 43.60
C LEU A 572 9.34 -3.16 44.48
N ALA A 573 9.56 -1.97 43.95
CA ALA A 573 10.06 -0.83 44.70
C ALA A 573 8.92 0.20 44.85
N LEU A 574 8.95 0.95 45.94
CA LEU A 574 8.01 2.03 46.21
C LEU A 574 8.82 3.29 46.48
N GLY A 575 8.51 4.37 45.78
CA GLY A 575 9.06 5.69 46.07
C GLY A 575 8.32 6.29 47.26
N LEU A 576 9.00 6.44 48.39
CA LEU A 576 8.48 7.14 49.56
C LEU A 576 8.99 8.59 49.49
N GLY A 577 8.13 9.57 49.77
CA GLY A 577 8.51 10.97 49.75
C GLY A 577 9.70 11.23 50.68
N ALA A 578 10.78 11.77 50.11
CA ALA A 578 11.97 12.13 50.85
C ALA A 578 12.07 13.67 50.96
N ALA A 579 12.07 14.19 52.19
CA ALA A 579 12.46 15.56 52.43
C ALA A 579 13.94 15.75 52.03
N ALA A 580 14.27 16.88 51.39
CA ALA A 580 15.64 17.17 50.98
C ALA A 580 16.56 17.30 52.22
N LEU A 581 17.35 16.27 52.49
CA LEU A 581 18.36 16.28 53.56
C LEU A 581 19.67 16.90 53.05
N PRO A 582 20.42 17.64 53.89
CA PRO A 582 21.75 18.12 53.55
C PRO A 582 22.71 16.94 53.36
N ARG A 583 23.33 16.85 52.18
CA ARG A 583 24.14 15.69 51.76
C ARG A 583 25.63 15.90 52.05
N PRO A 584 26.37 14.85 52.46
CA PRO A 584 27.82 14.89 52.53
C PRO A 584 28.42 15.04 51.13
N GLY A 585 29.34 15.98 50.95
CA GLY A 585 30.03 16.20 49.68
C GLY A 585 31.03 15.09 49.40
N LEU A 586 30.65 14.13 48.56
CA LEU A 586 31.59 13.17 47.98
C LEU A 586 32.48 13.89 46.96
N LEU A 587 33.79 13.64 47.02
CA LEU A 587 34.74 14.17 46.03
C LEU A 587 34.44 13.56 44.66
N VAL A 588 34.14 14.41 43.68
CA VAL A 588 33.92 14.00 42.29
C VAL A 588 35.28 13.57 41.70
N PRO A 589 35.43 12.34 41.22
CA PRO A 589 36.66 11.89 40.58
C PRO A 589 36.95 12.72 39.32
N GLU A 590 38.22 13.06 39.06
CA GLU A 590 38.62 13.97 37.98
C GLU A 590 38.26 13.37 36.60
N GLY A 591 37.44 14.08 35.81
CA GLY A 591 36.93 13.58 34.53
C GLY A 591 35.66 12.73 34.61
N ALA A 592 35.03 12.62 35.79
CA ALA A 592 33.73 12.00 35.98
C ALA A 592 32.63 13.04 36.24
N GLU A 593 31.42 12.80 35.74
CA GLU A 593 30.27 13.68 35.98
C GLU A 593 29.22 12.99 36.85
N PRO A 594 28.53 13.69 37.77
CA PRO A 594 27.41 13.08 38.51
C PRO A 594 26.35 12.54 37.56
N LEU A 595 25.95 11.28 37.72
CA LEU A 595 25.03 10.61 36.78
C LEU A 595 23.67 11.33 36.67
N ILE A 596 23.24 12.00 37.74
CA ILE A 596 22.02 12.82 37.76
C ILE A 596 22.03 13.94 36.71
N LYS A 597 23.19 14.45 36.26
CA LYS A 597 23.25 15.47 35.19
C LYS A 597 22.68 14.95 33.86
N HIS A 598 22.72 13.64 33.64
CA HIS A 598 22.16 13.00 32.45
C HIS A 598 20.69 12.61 32.62
N VAL A 599 20.07 12.96 33.75
CA VAL A 599 18.69 12.63 34.10
C VAL A 599 17.88 13.90 34.30
N GLU A 600 16.85 14.06 33.47
CA GLU A 600 15.85 15.10 33.58
C GLU A 600 14.53 14.50 34.08
N LEU A 601 13.85 15.20 34.99
CA LEU A 601 12.60 14.71 35.60
C LEU A 601 11.43 15.59 35.19
N THR A 602 10.34 14.97 34.75
CA THR A 602 9.12 15.67 34.36
C THR A 602 8.32 16.16 35.57
N ASP A 603 8.41 15.43 36.69
CA ASP A 603 7.85 15.81 37.98
C ASP A 603 8.96 16.26 38.95
N ALA A 604 8.93 17.54 39.32
CA ALA A 604 9.91 18.14 40.22
C ALA A 604 9.87 17.55 41.64
N ARG A 605 8.74 16.97 42.07
CA ARG A 605 8.59 16.36 43.42
C ARG A 605 9.47 15.13 43.60
N LEU A 606 9.80 14.43 42.51
CA LEU A 606 10.59 13.19 42.52
C LEU A 606 12.10 13.44 42.50
N ARG A 607 12.54 14.68 42.28
CA ARG A 607 13.97 15.03 42.20
C ARG A 607 14.76 14.69 43.47
N PRO A 608 14.31 15.00 44.70
CA PRO A 608 15.04 14.63 45.91
C PRO A 608 15.27 13.12 46.04
N LEU A 609 14.27 12.32 45.66
CA LEU A 609 14.31 10.85 45.70
C LEU A 609 15.32 10.28 44.69
N VAL A 610 15.26 10.73 43.44
CA VAL A 610 16.12 10.22 42.37
C VAL A 610 17.57 10.64 42.59
N GLU A 611 17.80 11.87 43.05
CA GLU A 611 19.13 12.33 43.43
C GLU A 611 19.74 11.53 44.58
N ASP A 612 18.93 11.12 45.56
CA ASP A 612 19.36 10.25 46.65
C ASP A 612 19.75 8.86 46.13
N TRP A 613 18.92 8.27 45.27
CA TRP A 613 19.19 6.96 44.67
C TRP A 613 20.40 6.95 43.72
N LEU A 614 20.71 8.08 43.09
CA LEU A 614 21.87 8.24 42.22
C LEU A 614 23.10 8.82 42.95
N GLN A 615 23.02 9.03 44.26
CA GLN A 615 24.15 9.55 45.03
C GLN A 615 25.34 8.59 44.98
N GLY A 616 26.54 9.13 44.74
CA GLY A 616 27.77 8.35 44.64
C GLY A 616 28.00 7.69 43.27
N TYR A 617 27.08 7.82 42.32
CA TYR A 617 27.25 7.32 40.94
C TYR A 617 27.70 8.44 39.99
N PHE A 618 28.80 8.18 39.29
CA PHE A 618 29.40 9.13 38.34
C PHE A 618 29.55 8.49 36.95
N ALA A 619 29.12 9.22 35.92
CA ALA A 619 29.24 8.90 34.52
C ALA A 619 30.67 9.12 34.02
N VAL A 620 31.22 8.14 33.29
CA VAL A 620 32.54 8.19 32.66
C VAL A 620 32.49 7.57 31.26
N GLU A 621 33.11 8.20 30.26
CA GLU A 621 33.12 7.67 28.89
C GLU A 621 33.88 6.35 28.75
N ARG A 622 35.03 6.22 29.44
CA ARG A 622 35.92 5.05 29.37
C ARG A 622 36.23 4.49 30.75
N LEU A 623 35.54 3.42 31.13
CA LEU A 623 35.79 2.69 32.39
C LEU A 623 37.16 2.00 32.44
N GLU A 624 37.75 1.68 31.29
CA GLU A 624 39.04 0.99 31.15
C GLU A 624 40.17 1.78 31.82
N ASP A 625 40.13 3.11 31.71
CA ASP A 625 41.14 4.03 32.24
C ASP A 625 41.17 4.03 33.79
N TRP A 626 40.05 3.65 34.41
CA TRP A 626 39.86 3.62 35.86
C TRP A 626 40.15 2.27 36.50
N LEU A 627 40.25 1.18 35.74
CA LEU A 627 40.54 -0.16 36.29
C LEU A 627 41.85 -0.20 37.11
N PRO A 628 42.96 0.40 36.65
CA PRO A 628 44.21 0.48 37.41
C PRO A 628 44.11 1.40 38.63
N GLN A 629 43.27 2.45 38.54
CA GLN A 629 43.15 3.51 39.54
C GLN A 629 42.03 3.29 40.56
N ARG A 630 41.26 2.20 40.44
CA ARG A 630 40.08 1.89 41.28
C ARG A 630 40.33 1.95 42.79
N ALA A 631 41.57 1.77 43.24
CA ALA A 631 41.94 1.84 44.66
C ALA A 631 41.85 3.27 45.25
N LEU A 632 41.86 4.29 44.39
CA LEU A 632 41.72 5.71 44.75
C LEU A 632 40.25 6.14 44.94
N LEU A 633 39.28 5.29 44.57
CA LEU A 633 37.86 5.58 44.75
C LEU A 633 37.51 5.54 46.24
N GLU A 634 36.86 6.61 46.73
CA GLU A 634 36.35 6.67 48.09
C GLU A 634 35.22 5.64 48.32
N PRO A 635 35.01 5.20 49.58
CA PRO A 635 33.86 4.37 49.92
C PRO A 635 32.54 5.03 49.48
N GLY A 636 31.72 4.32 48.72
CA GLY A 636 30.44 4.83 48.19
C GLY A 636 30.53 5.47 46.81
N VAL A 637 31.72 5.58 46.21
CA VAL A 637 31.89 6.07 44.83
C VAL A 637 31.83 4.91 43.82
N HIS A 638 30.97 5.07 42.83
CA HIS A 638 30.73 4.14 41.73
C HIS A 638 30.87 4.87 40.39
N LEU A 639 31.68 4.34 39.49
CA LEU A 639 31.81 4.84 38.13
C LEU A 639 30.94 4.02 37.19
N VAL A 640 30.20 4.66 36.31
CA VAL A 640 29.25 4.03 35.40
C VAL A 640 29.60 4.39 33.97
N GLY A 641 29.69 3.39 33.10
CA GLY A 641 29.89 3.58 31.68
C GLY A 641 28.57 3.57 30.91
N ALA A 642 28.58 4.15 29.71
CA ALA A 642 27.42 4.24 28.81
C ALA A 642 26.72 2.89 28.53
N ARG A 643 27.46 1.77 28.57
CA ARG A 643 26.92 0.41 28.35
C ARG A 643 26.38 -0.27 29.61
N GLY A 644 26.20 0.46 30.71
CA GLY A 644 25.63 -0.07 31.96
C GLY A 644 26.60 -0.92 32.79
N GLN A 645 27.92 -0.82 32.57
CA GLN A 645 28.88 -1.40 33.53
C GLN A 645 29.12 -0.42 34.68
N VAL A 646 29.19 -0.97 35.90
CA VAL A 646 29.43 -0.20 37.13
C VAL A 646 30.72 -0.68 37.78
N LEU A 647 31.71 0.20 37.92
CA LEU A 647 32.98 -0.04 38.58
C LEU A 647 32.97 0.61 39.97
N SER A 648 33.26 -0.19 40.98
CA SER A 648 33.59 0.25 42.33
C SER A 648 35.03 -0.12 42.68
N ARG A 649 35.50 0.31 43.84
CA ARG A 649 36.82 -0.07 44.38
C ARG A 649 37.04 -1.60 44.43
N HIS A 650 35.97 -2.36 44.66
CA HIS A 650 36.04 -3.80 44.96
C HIS A 650 35.36 -4.71 43.92
N ALA A 651 34.60 -4.16 42.98
CA ALA A 651 33.83 -4.94 42.02
C ALA A 651 33.60 -4.18 40.71
N LEU A 652 33.66 -4.91 39.60
CA LEU A 652 33.12 -4.49 38.30
C LEU A 652 31.85 -5.31 38.05
N ILE A 653 30.73 -4.63 37.91
CA ILE A 653 29.41 -5.22 37.75
C ILE A 653 28.93 -4.94 36.33
N HIS A 654 28.59 -5.98 35.59
CA HIS A 654 27.93 -5.85 34.30
C HIS A 654 26.42 -5.99 34.50
N PHE A 655 25.66 -5.01 34.05
CA PHE A 655 24.21 -5.09 34.06
C PHE A 655 23.73 -5.99 32.92
N VAL A 656 23.04 -7.06 33.28
CA VAL A 656 22.25 -7.85 32.34
C VAL A 656 20.80 -7.36 32.46
N PRO A 657 20.17 -6.93 31.38
CA PRO A 657 18.82 -6.39 31.45
C PRO A 657 17.81 -7.47 31.86
N ASP A 658 16.92 -7.11 32.79
CA ASP A 658 15.82 -7.97 33.18
C ASP A 658 14.64 -7.81 32.20
N SER A 659 13.88 -8.88 31.97
CA SER A 659 12.85 -8.94 30.92
C SER A 659 11.75 -7.89 31.04
N ARG A 660 11.58 -7.29 32.22
CA ARG A 660 10.51 -6.32 32.55
C ARG A 660 10.91 -4.86 32.35
N THR A 661 12.15 -4.50 32.67
CA THR A 661 12.63 -3.11 32.66
C THR A 661 13.58 -2.81 31.51
N HIS A 662 13.99 -3.81 30.74
CA HIS A 662 14.91 -3.61 29.63
C HIS A 662 14.34 -2.66 28.56
N GLY A 663 15.09 -1.59 28.28
CA GLY A 663 14.82 -0.67 27.18
C GLY A 663 13.51 0.08 27.32
N VAL A 664 12.98 0.20 28.55
CA VAL A 664 11.73 0.94 28.80
C VAL A 664 11.98 2.44 28.66
N ILE A 665 13.14 2.93 29.10
CA ILE A 665 13.53 4.35 28.94
C ILE A 665 13.80 4.68 27.47
N GLU A 666 14.52 3.81 26.76
CA GLU A 666 14.82 3.98 25.34
C GLU A 666 13.54 4.01 24.50
N ARG A 667 12.61 3.08 24.74
CA ARG A 667 11.30 3.04 24.07
C ARG A 667 10.42 4.24 24.43
N GLN A 668 10.39 4.67 25.69
CA GLN A 668 9.63 5.86 26.08
C GLN A 668 10.15 7.10 25.35
N ARG A 669 11.47 7.25 25.23
CA ARG A 669 12.06 8.34 24.44
C ARG A 669 11.69 8.23 22.96
N GLU A 670 11.73 7.04 22.38
CA GLU A 670 11.31 6.82 20.99
C GLU A 670 9.83 7.19 20.79
N ILE A 671 8.96 6.84 21.73
CA ILE A 671 7.53 7.22 21.72
C ILE A 671 7.37 8.74 21.81
N ASP A 672 8.09 9.42 22.71
CA ASP A 672 8.04 10.87 22.86
C ASP A 672 8.54 11.58 21.59
N GLN A 673 9.61 11.06 20.98
CA GLN A 673 10.16 11.60 19.72
C GLN A 673 9.18 11.40 18.56
N LEU A 674 8.57 10.21 18.45
CA LEU A 674 7.53 9.93 17.46
C LEU A 674 6.29 10.79 17.70
N ALA A 675 5.89 11.04 18.95
CA ALA A 675 4.77 11.93 19.26
C ALA A 675 5.04 13.38 18.80
N GLY A 676 6.27 13.88 18.97
CA GLY A 676 6.67 15.18 18.44
C GLY A 676 6.63 15.23 16.91
N GLN A 677 7.16 14.20 16.24
CA GLN A 677 7.11 14.09 14.77
C GLN A 677 5.69 13.94 14.24
N GLN A 678 4.82 13.25 14.97
CA GLN A 678 3.41 13.12 14.63
C GLN A 678 2.72 14.48 14.63
N ALA A 679 2.94 15.32 15.65
CA ALA A 679 2.33 16.63 15.73
C ALA A 679 2.72 17.52 14.54
N VAL A 680 3.99 17.45 14.12
CA VAL A 680 4.46 18.16 12.92
C VAL A 680 3.78 17.63 11.65
N LEU A 681 3.74 16.31 11.45
CA LEU A 681 3.09 15.71 10.28
C LEU A 681 1.58 15.93 10.25
N GLU A 682 0.91 16.05 11.40
CA GLU A 682 -0.51 16.41 11.50
C GLU A 682 -0.77 17.86 11.06
N ASP A 683 0.18 18.76 11.31
CA ASP A 683 0.13 20.15 10.83
C ASP A 683 0.44 20.23 9.32
N ASP A 684 1.44 19.49 8.85
CA ASP A 684 1.76 19.36 7.43
C ASP A 684 0.60 18.75 6.64
N THR A 685 -0.10 17.76 7.21
CA THR A 685 -1.29 17.14 6.59
C THR A 685 -2.41 18.15 6.44
N ARG A 686 -2.67 18.97 7.47
CA ARG A 686 -3.68 20.04 7.41
C ARG A 686 -3.30 21.07 6.34
N SER A 687 -2.05 21.52 6.34
CA SER A 687 -1.56 22.47 5.33
C SER A 687 -1.62 21.91 3.90
N ALA A 688 -1.28 20.63 3.70
CA ALA A 688 -1.37 19.96 2.41
C ALA A 688 -2.83 19.76 1.95
N HIS A 689 -3.74 19.49 2.88
CA HIS A 689 -5.16 19.38 2.60
C HIS A 689 -5.78 20.74 2.24
N ASP A 690 -5.42 21.81 2.95
CA ASP A 690 -5.85 23.17 2.61
C ASP A 690 -5.32 23.61 1.23
N ALA A 691 -4.08 23.24 0.89
CA ALA A 691 -3.52 23.49 -0.43
C ALA A 691 -4.24 22.68 -1.54
N LEU A 692 -4.67 21.45 -1.25
CA LEU A 692 -5.49 20.64 -2.15
C LEU A 692 -6.86 21.30 -2.40
N LEU A 693 -7.54 21.73 -1.34
CA LEU A 693 -8.83 22.43 -1.44
C LEU A 693 -8.69 23.74 -2.24
N GLY A 694 -7.60 24.49 -2.03
CA GLY A 694 -7.30 25.69 -2.80
C GLY A 694 -7.06 25.41 -4.29
N ALA A 695 -6.32 24.35 -4.61
CA ALA A 695 -6.06 23.94 -6.00
C ALA A 695 -7.32 23.39 -6.69
N GLU A 696 -8.17 22.66 -5.95
CA GLU A 696 -9.45 22.14 -6.44
C GLU A 696 -10.43 23.27 -6.72
N ALA A 697 -10.55 24.24 -5.81
CA ALA A 697 -11.36 25.44 -6.01
C ALA A 697 -10.89 26.25 -7.23
N ALA A 698 -9.58 26.49 -7.38
CA ALA A 698 -9.02 27.22 -8.52
C ALA A 698 -9.26 26.49 -9.86
N ALA A 699 -9.10 25.16 -9.90
CA ALA A 699 -9.37 24.36 -11.09
C ALA A 699 -10.87 24.34 -11.44
N SER A 700 -11.74 24.22 -10.43
CA SER A 700 -13.19 24.23 -10.61
C SER A 700 -13.69 25.60 -11.08
N GLU A 701 -13.22 26.69 -10.49
CA GLU A 701 -13.58 28.06 -10.88
C GLU A 701 -13.16 28.34 -12.33
N LEU A 702 -11.94 27.94 -12.73
CA LEU A 702 -11.48 28.04 -14.11
C LEU A 702 -12.36 27.22 -15.07
N GLN A 703 -12.72 25.99 -14.69
CA GLN A 703 -13.55 25.11 -15.51
C GLN A 703 -14.98 25.65 -15.67
N GLU A 704 -15.59 26.16 -14.60
CA GLU A 704 -16.91 26.79 -14.65
C GLU A 704 -16.88 28.07 -15.50
N ARG A 705 -15.87 28.92 -15.33
CA ARG A 705 -15.70 30.15 -16.11
C ARG A 705 -15.56 29.85 -17.60
N ILE A 706 -14.76 28.83 -17.98
CA ILE A 706 -14.63 28.38 -19.37
C ILE A 706 -15.96 27.85 -19.91
N ASN A 707 -16.73 27.11 -19.11
CA ASN A 707 -18.02 26.58 -19.53
C ASN A 707 -19.07 27.68 -19.74
N VAL A 708 -19.11 28.70 -18.88
CA VAL A 708 -19.97 29.87 -19.04
C VAL A 708 -19.59 30.65 -20.30
N LEU A 709 -18.31 30.99 -20.46
CA LEU A 709 -17.82 31.71 -21.63
C LEU A 709 -18.03 30.93 -22.94
N ARG A 710 -17.93 29.59 -22.93
CA ARG A 710 -18.28 28.77 -24.12
C ARG A 710 -19.75 28.84 -24.50
N ARG A 711 -20.66 28.92 -23.51
CA ARG A 711 -22.11 29.09 -23.78
C ARG A 711 -22.39 30.48 -24.33
N GLU A 712 -21.74 31.51 -23.77
CA GLU A 712 -21.82 32.89 -24.27
C GLU A 712 -21.26 33.00 -25.69
N LEU A 713 -20.13 32.35 -25.98
CA LEU A 713 -19.54 32.27 -27.32
C LEU A 713 -20.48 31.58 -28.32
N GLN A 714 -21.12 30.47 -27.94
CA GLN A 714 -22.12 29.80 -28.79
C GLN A 714 -23.34 30.69 -29.05
N SER A 715 -23.78 31.46 -28.05
CA SER A 715 -24.87 32.42 -28.20
C SER A 715 -24.48 33.59 -29.10
N ALA A 716 -23.25 34.11 -28.98
CA ALA A 716 -22.73 35.17 -29.83
C ALA A 716 -22.55 34.70 -31.28
N GLN A 717 -22.05 33.48 -31.50
CA GLN A 717 -21.99 32.86 -32.83
C GLN A 717 -23.37 32.66 -33.45
N ALA A 718 -24.35 32.17 -32.69
CA ALA A 718 -25.72 32.05 -33.17
C ALA A 718 -26.34 33.41 -33.54
N GLY A 719 -26.00 34.47 -32.80
CA GLY A 719 -26.44 35.84 -33.09
C GLY A 719 -25.74 36.50 -34.29
N LEU A 720 -24.51 36.08 -34.64
CA LEU A 720 -23.80 36.52 -35.85
C LEU A 720 -24.32 35.82 -37.11
N HIS A 721 -24.78 34.57 -36.98
CA HIS A 721 -25.29 33.77 -38.10
C HIS A 721 -26.78 34.01 -38.44
N ALA A 722 -27.53 34.62 -37.52
CA ALA A 722 -28.93 34.99 -37.69
C ALA A 722 -29.08 36.41 -38.25
#